data_AF-A0A224Z1W8-F1
#
_entry.id   AF-A0A224Z1W8-F1
#
_cell.length_a   1.000
_cell.length_b   1.000
_cell.length_c   1.000
_cell.angle_alpha   90.00
_cell.angle_beta   90.00
_cell.angle_gamma   90.00
#
_symmetry.space_group_name_H-M   'P 1'
#
loop_
_entity.id
_entity.type
_entity.pdbx_description
1 polymer ?
#
loop_
_entity_poly.entity_id
_entity_poly.type
_entity_poly.pdbx_seq_one_letter_code
_entity_poly.pdbx_strand_id
1 'polypeptide(L)'
;MYPVGQPPGPPGGGGGGGPGGAPRAPPPVTPVGAVTPLGGGPVPLGPPAPAPAPVAAAASGALGPAEMVVAAAVALPQFSCPRRPNVGTEGRPILLRANHFQISMPRGFLHHYDVTITPDKCPRKVNREIIETMVQSYSKIFGNQKPVFDGRKNMYTRDDLPLGKEKAELEVTLPGEGKDRVFRVAIKWVAQVSLYALEEVLEGRSRHIPMDAVQALDVVMRHLPSMTYTPVGRSFFSSPDGYFHPLGGGREVWFGFHQSVRPSQWKMMLNIDVSATAFYKAQPVIEFMCEVLELRDVNEQRKPLTDSQRVKFTKEIKGLKIEITHCGSMRRKYRVCNVTRRPAQLQSFPLQLENGQTVECTVAKYFLDKYKMKLRYPHLPCLQVGQEHKHTYLPLEVCNIVAGQRCIKKLTDMQTSTMIKATARSAPDREREINNLVRKADFNTDPYVQEFGLSISNTMMEVRGRILPPPKLQYGGRTKQQAIPNQGVWDMRGKQFHTGVEIRIWAIACFAPQRTCREDALRNFTQQLQKISNDAGMPIIGQPCFCKYATGPDQVEPMFRYLKSTFQGLQLVVVVLPGKTPVYAEVKRVGDTVLGMATQCVQAKNVNKTSPQTLSNLCLKINVKLGGINSILVPSIRPKVFNEPVIFLGADVTHPPAGDNKKPSIAAVVGSMDAHPSRYAATVRVQQHRQEIIQDLASMVKELLIQFYKSTRFKPTRIIFYRDGVSEGQFAQVLHHELLAVREACLKLETDYKPGITFVVVQKRHHTRLFCSDKKEQIGKSGNIPAGTTVDLGITHPTEFDFYLCSHAGIQVSLAIGCFVPLVGFTRH
;
A
#
# COMPACT_ATOMS: atom_id res chain seq x y z
N MET A 1 16.91 -4.32 4.13
CA MET A 1 16.02 -5.45 4.43
C MET A 1 16.40 -6.03 5.79
N TYR A 2 15.44 -6.37 6.65
CA TYR A 2 15.67 -7.11 7.91
C TYR A 2 15.21 -8.56 7.71
N PRO A 3 16.01 -9.59 8.06
CA PRO A 3 15.48 -10.90 8.36
C PRO A 3 15.05 -10.95 9.84
N VAL A 4 13.81 -11.36 10.09
CA VAL A 4 13.25 -11.54 11.44
C VAL A 4 13.54 -12.98 11.88
N GLY A 5 14.34 -13.14 12.94
CA GLY A 5 14.64 -14.43 13.56
C GLY A 5 13.47 -14.96 14.40
N GLN A 6 13.36 -16.29 14.47
CA GLN A 6 12.38 -17.05 15.26
C GLN A 6 12.54 -16.84 16.79
N PRO A 7 11.47 -16.96 17.59
CA PRO A 7 11.54 -17.09 19.04
C PRO A 7 11.72 -18.56 19.49
N PRO A 8 12.54 -18.87 20.52
CA PRO A 8 12.51 -20.17 21.18
C PRO A 8 11.36 -20.27 22.21
N GLY A 9 10.86 -21.49 22.39
CA GLY A 9 9.75 -21.84 23.30
C GLY A 9 10.10 -21.77 24.80
N PRO A 10 9.10 -21.97 25.68
CA PRO A 10 9.25 -21.74 27.12
C PRO A 10 9.80 -22.99 27.84
N PRO A 11 10.69 -22.84 28.83
CA PRO A 11 10.83 -23.83 29.89
C PRO A 11 9.88 -23.51 31.05
N GLY A 12 9.23 -24.55 31.56
CA GLY A 12 8.40 -24.49 32.76
C GLY A 12 9.20 -24.56 34.07
N GLY A 13 8.47 -24.46 35.18
CA GLY A 13 8.90 -24.96 36.49
C GLY A 13 8.78 -23.98 37.64
N GLY A 14 7.94 -24.34 38.61
CA GLY A 14 8.36 -24.34 40.03
C GLY A 14 7.96 -23.13 40.86
N GLY A 15 7.12 -23.38 41.86
CA GLY A 15 6.63 -22.40 42.83
C GLY A 15 7.58 -22.12 44.00
N GLY A 16 7.11 -21.23 44.89
CA GLY A 16 7.68 -21.11 46.24
C GLY A 16 7.67 -19.70 46.84
N GLY A 17 6.67 -19.42 47.70
CA GLY A 17 6.83 -18.70 48.97
C GLY A 17 6.98 -17.17 48.97
N GLY A 18 5.97 -16.46 49.51
CA GLY A 18 6.13 -15.09 50.06
C GLY A 18 6.74 -15.12 51.48
N PRO A 19 6.53 -14.12 52.37
CA PRO A 19 5.80 -12.85 52.20
C PRO A 19 6.52 -11.61 52.82
N GLY A 20 5.92 -10.41 52.71
CA GLY A 20 6.02 -9.39 53.76
C GLY A 20 6.35 -7.95 53.32
N GLY A 21 5.47 -7.01 53.66
CA GLY A 21 5.85 -5.60 53.89
C GLY A 21 5.20 -4.52 53.03
N ALA A 22 3.93 -4.19 53.30
CA ALA A 22 3.42 -2.81 53.18
C ALA A 22 3.72 -2.09 54.53
N PRO A 23 3.67 -0.74 54.70
CA PRO A 23 2.78 0.19 53.98
C PRO A 23 3.31 1.64 53.77
N ARG A 24 2.38 2.48 53.29
CA ARG A 24 2.23 3.95 53.46
C ARG A 24 2.77 4.92 52.40
N ALA A 25 1.80 5.64 51.81
CA ALA A 25 1.88 7.00 51.30
C ALA A 25 0.85 7.86 52.08
N PRO A 26 0.67 9.16 51.80
CA PRO A 26 1.60 10.30 51.81
C PRO A 26 1.08 11.41 52.78
N PRO A 27 1.60 12.65 52.72
CA PRO A 27 0.67 13.75 52.41
C PRO A 27 1.23 14.86 51.48
N PRO A 28 0.35 15.77 51.00
CA PRO A 28 0.65 16.78 49.97
C PRO A 28 0.98 18.15 50.58
N VAL A 29 1.62 19.03 49.81
CA VAL A 29 1.72 20.46 50.13
C VAL A 29 1.27 21.30 48.94
N THR A 30 0.31 22.17 49.22
CA THR A 30 -0.35 23.16 48.37
C THR A 30 0.47 24.44 48.17
N PRO A 31 0.10 25.31 47.21
CA PRO A 31 0.88 26.46 46.77
C PRO A 31 0.40 27.80 47.38
N VAL A 32 1.33 28.75 47.52
CA VAL A 32 1.12 30.20 47.79
C VAL A 32 2.27 30.90 47.05
N GLY A 33 2.18 32.01 46.31
CA GLY A 33 1.15 33.03 46.12
C GLY A 33 1.86 34.35 45.82
N ALA A 34 1.76 34.82 44.58
CA ALA A 34 1.50 36.21 44.14
C ALA A 34 2.29 37.39 44.76
N VAL A 35 2.99 38.15 43.89
CA VAL A 35 3.09 39.63 43.97
C VAL A 35 3.18 40.24 42.55
N THR A 36 2.18 41.07 42.23
CA THR A 36 2.14 42.24 41.32
C THR A 36 1.52 43.38 42.16
N PRO A 37 1.44 44.70 41.78
CA PRO A 37 1.60 45.36 40.47
C PRO A 37 2.40 46.70 40.56
N LEU A 38 2.66 47.45 39.47
CA LEU A 38 1.89 48.59 38.89
C LEU A 38 2.80 49.22 37.82
N GLY A 39 2.42 49.86 36.71
CA GLY A 39 1.14 50.29 36.13
C GLY A 39 1.43 51.20 34.92
N GLY A 40 0.51 51.32 33.96
CA GLY A 40 0.60 52.25 32.83
C GLY A 40 -0.49 51.99 31.77
N GLY A 41 -1.51 52.86 31.75
CA GLY A 41 -2.77 52.71 31.00
C GLY A 41 -2.78 53.13 29.51
N PRO A 42 -3.97 53.19 28.87
CA PRO A 42 -4.16 52.91 27.44
C PRO A 42 -4.72 54.06 26.58
N VAL A 43 -4.49 54.04 25.25
CA VAL A 43 -5.31 54.71 24.20
C VAL A 43 -5.19 53.93 22.85
N PRO A 44 -6.23 53.85 21.97
CA PRO A 44 -6.42 52.78 20.96
C PRO A 44 -6.24 53.20 19.49
N LEU A 45 -5.96 52.26 18.58
CA LEU A 45 -6.09 52.44 17.11
C LEU A 45 -6.44 51.12 16.37
N GLY A 46 -7.61 51.12 15.69
CA GLY A 46 -7.82 50.67 14.30
C GLY A 46 -7.94 49.16 13.95
N PRO A 47 -9.03 48.72 13.28
CA PRO A 47 -9.22 47.33 12.82
C PRO A 47 -8.55 47.02 11.47
N PRO A 48 -8.27 45.73 11.16
CA PRO A 48 -7.58 45.32 9.94
C PRO A 48 -8.52 45.25 8.71
N ALA A 49 -7.97 45.57 7.54
CA ALA A 49 -8.67 45.71 6.24
C ALA A 49 -9.25 44.38 5.67
N PRO A 50 -10.34 44.44 4.87
CA PRO A 50 -11.01 43.26 4.34
C PRO A 50 -10.49 42.82 2.95
N ALA A 51 -10.63 41.52 2.69
CA ALA A 51 -10.41 40.89 1.39
C ALA A 51 -11.50 41.32 0.37
N PRO A 52 -11.19 41.49 -0.92
CA PRO A 52 -12.18 41.87 -1.91
C PRO A 52 -13.00 40.66 -2.38
N ALA A 53 -14.32 40.81 -2.32
CA ALA A 53 -15.32 39.98 -2.99
C ALA A 53 -16.08 40.86 -4.02
N PRO A 54 -16.76 40.26 -5.00
CA PRO A 54 -16.93 40.81 -6.35
C PRO A 54 -18.10 41.80 -6.45
N VAL A 55 -17.97 42.78 -7.34
CA VAL A 55 -19.04 43.73 -7.68
C VAL A 55 -19.81 43.18 -8.89
N ALA A 56 -21.12 43.05 -8.73
CA ALA A 56 -22.08 42.80 -9.79
C ALA A 56 -22.37 44.09 -10.56
N ALA A 57 -22.46 43.99 -11.89
CA ALA A 57 -23.10 45.00 -12.72
C ALA A 57 -24.06 44.30 -13.69
N ALA A 58 -25.33 44.70 -13.63
CA ALA A 58 -26.35 44.36 -14.61
C ALA A 58 -26.62 45.60 -15.47
N ALA A 59 -26.60 45.46 -16.80
CA ALA A 59 -27.51 46.12 -17.75
C ALA A 59 -27.16 45.77 -19.21
N SER A 60 -28.12 45.13 -19.86
CA SER A 60 -28.55 45.23 -21.28
C SER A 60 -27.70 45.99 -22.32
N GLY A 61 -27.48 45.34 -23.46
CA GLY A 61 -27.16 46.00 -24.74
C GLY A 61 -26.70 45.01 -25.81
N ALA A 62 -27.56 44.72 -26.79
CA ALA A 62 -27.28 43.87 -27.93
C ALA A 62 -26.21 44.46 -28.86
N LEU A 63 -25.36 43.61 -29.46
CA LEU A 63 -24.73 43.78 -30.79
C LEU A 63 -24.07 42.44 -31.22
N GLY A 64 -24.19 42.12 -32.52
CA GLY A 64 -23.84 40.84 -33.16
C GLY A 64 -22.34 40.55 -33.36
N PRO A 65 -22.00 39.52 -34.17
CA PRO A 65 -20.88 38.62 -33.92
C PRO A 65 -19.56 39.15 -34.46
N ALA A 66 -18.51 39.12 -33.63
CA ALA A 66 -17.13 39.24 -34.07
C ALA A 66 -16.41 37.90 -33.83
N GLU A 67 -15.83 37.37 -34.91
CA GLU A 67 -15.15 36.10 -35.00
C GLU A 67 -14.04 35.96 -33.94
N MET A 68 -14.21 35.02 -33.00
CA MET A 68 -13.08 34.54 -32.19
C MET A 68 -12.28 33.55 -33.03
N VAL A 69 -11.11 33.99 -33.46
CA VAL A 69 -10.02 33.14 -33.94
C VAL A 69 -9.74 32.08 -32.86
N VAL A 70 -10.10 30.83 -33.17
CA VAL A 70 -9.76 29.67 -32.34
C VAL A 70 -8.25 29.52 -32.39
N ALA A 71 -7.57 29.91 -31.30
CA ALA A 71 -6.18 29.56 -31.09
C ALA A 71 -6.08 28.02 -31.14
N ALA A 72 -5.42 27.50 -32.18
CA ALA A 72 -5.19 26.09 -32.37
C ALA A 72 -4.55 25.52 -31.11
N ALA A 73 -5.24 24.57 -30.46
CA ALA A 73 -4.66 23.78 -29.38
C ALA A 73 -3.42 23.09 -29.94
N VAL A 74 -2.24 23.50 -29.48
CA VAL A 74 -0.98 22.81 -29.80
C VAL A 74 -1.16 21.36 -29.36
N ALA A 75 -1.24 20.44 -30.33
CA ALA A 75 -1.38 19.02 -30.06
C ALA A 75 -0.20 18.57 -29.18
N LEU A 76 -0.50 18.17 -27.95
CA LEU A 76 0.51 17.66 -27.03
C LEU A 76 1.20 16.44 -27.66
N PRO A 77 2.53 16.28 -27.53
CA PRO A 77 3.24 15.16 -28.13
C PRO A 77 2.73 13.83 -27.53
N GLN A 78 2.22 12.95 -28.40
CA GLN A 78 1.76 11.62 -28.04
C GLN A 78 2.95 10.67 -27.94
N PHE A 79 3.24 10.18 -26.73
CA PHE A 79 4.29 9.20 -26.50
C PHE A 79 3.72 7.78 -26.66
N SER A 80 4.43 6.92 -27.38
CA SER A 80 4.14 5.50 -27.48
C SER A 80 5.24 4.68 -26.82
N CYS A 81 4.88 3.63 -26.10
CA CYS A 81 5.84 2.66 -25.58
C CYS A 81 6.67 2.03 -26.71
N PRO A 82 7.98 1.78 -26.50
CA PRO A 82 8.82 1.13 -27.49
C PRO A 82 8.35 -0.31 -27.73
N ARG A 83 8.49 -0.77 -28.97
CA ARG A 83 8.34 -2.20 -29.29
C ARG A 83 9.44 -3.00 -28.60
N ARG A 84 9.12 -4.24 -28.25
CA ARG A 84 10.14 -5.21 -27.84
C ARG A 84 11.21 -5.32 -28.93
N PRO A 85 12.48 -5.00 -28.63
CA PRO A 85 13.53 -4.99 -29.65
C PRO A 85 13.96 -6.39 -30.05
N ASN A 86 14.00 -7.31 -29.09
CA ASN A 86 14.41 -8.69 -29.24
C ASN A 86 13.98 -9.51 -28.00
N VAL A 87 14.30 -10.80 -28.03
CA VAL A 87 14.21 -11.70 -26.88
C VAL A 87 15.61 -11.87 -26.30
N GLY A 88 15.73 -11.86 -24.98
CA GLY A 88 17.01 -12.12 -24.33
C GLY A 88 17.46 -13.57 -24.51
N THR A 89 18.76 -13.75 -24.71
CA THR A 89 19.39 -15.07 -24.94
C THR A 89 20.31 -15.50 -23.80
N GLU A 90 20.77 -14.55 -22.98
CA GLU A 90 21.70 -14.78 -21.87
C GLU A 90 21.08 -15.58 -20.71
N GLY A 91 21.89 -16.41 -20.06
CA GLY A 91 21.51 -17.18 -18.86
C GLY A 91 21.04 -18.61 -19.15
N ARG A 92 21.15 -19.49 -18.15
CA ARG A 92 20.74 -20.90 -18.30
C ARG A 92 19.22 -21.03 -18.40
N PRO A 93 18.67 -21.88 -19.29
CA PRO A 93 17.23 -22.06 -19.39
C PRO A 93 16.66 -22.71 -18.11
N ILE A 94 15.41 -22.38 -17.78
CA ILE A 94 14.61 -23.01 -16.73
C ILE A 94 13.16 -23.11 -17.18
N LEU A 95 12.53 -24.26 -16.95
CA LEU A 95 11.10 -24.45 -17.22
C LEU A 95 10.27 -24.03 -16.00
N LEU A 96 9.27 -23.19 -16.23
CA LEU A 96 8.44 -22.58 -15.20
C LEU A 96 6.96 -22.81 -15.48
N ARG A 97 6.15 -22.70 -14.43
CA ARG A 97 4.69 -22.58 -14.51
C ARG A 97 4.28 -21.21 -13.99
N ALA A 98 3.44 -20.52 -14.75
CA ALA A 98 2.87 -19.24 -14.37
C ALA A 98 1.41 -19.44 -13.97
N ASN A 99 0.94 -18.70 -12.96
CA ASN A 99 -0.48 -18.67 -12.55
C ASN A 99 -1.41 -17.94 -13.55
N HIS A 100 -1.16 -18.15 -14.84
CA HIS A 100 -1.91 -17.66 -15.97
C HIS A 100 -2.57 -18.85 -16.65
N PHE A 101 -3.86 -18.74 -16.89
CA PHE A 101 -4.68 -19.78 -17.51
C PHE A 101 -5.18 -19.26 -18.84
N GLN A 102 -4.92 -20.02 -19.91
CA GLN A 102 -5.27 -19.59 -21.26
C GLN A 102 -6.79 -19.46 -21.42
N ILE A 103 -7.24 -18.36 -22.01
CA ILE A 103 -8.63 -18.13 -22.43
C ILE A 103 -8.70 -18.36 -23.94
N SER A 104 -9.61 -19.25 -24.37
CA SER A 104 -10.03 -19.37 -25.76
C SER A 104 -11.26 -18.51 -25.97
N MET A 105 -11.24 -17.68 -27.02
CA MET A 105 -12.30 -16.74 -27.35
C MET A 105 -12.98 -17.15 -28.65
N PRO A 106 -14.29 -16.93 -28.81
CA PRO A 106 -14.95 -17.13 -30.08
C PRO A 106 -14.65 -15.95 -31.02
N ARG A 107 -14.90 -16.16 -32.32
CA ARG A 107 -14.90 -15.08 -33.31
C ARG A 107 -16.20 -14.27 -33.26
N GLY A 108 -16.11 -13.02 -33.70
CA GLY A 108 -17.24 -12.12 -33.88
C GLY A 108 -17.24 -10.93 -32.92
N PHE A 109 -18.43 -10.46 -32.59
CA PHE A 109 -18.66 -9.23 -31.83
C PHE A 109 -19.44 -9.49 -30.55
N LEU A 110 -19.30 -8.59 -29.58
CA LEU A 110 -20.16 -8.47 -28.42
C LEU A 110 -20.94 -7.17 -28.52
N HIS A 111 -22.14 -7.13 -27.94
CA HIS A 111 -22.98 -5.93 -27.95
C HIS A 111 -22.85 -5.21 -26.61
N HIS A 112 -22.49 -3.92 -26.65
CA HIS A 112 -22.33 -3.06 -25.46
C HIS A 112 -23.52 -2.12 -25.29
N TYR A 113 -24.08 -2.11 -24.08
CA TYR A 113 -25.17 -1.24 -23.67
C TYR A 113 -24.76 -0.37 -22.48
N ASP A 114 -25.16 0.90 -22.53
CA ASP A 114 -25.11 1.82 -21.39
C ASP A 114 -26.40 1.65 -20.57
N VAL A 115 -26.22 1.47 -19.27
CA VAL A 115 -27.29 1.22 -18.31
C VAL A 115 -27.30 2.34 -17.27
N THR A 116 -28.42 3.04 -17.15
CA THR A 116 -28.62 4.08 -16.15
C THR A 116 -29.72 3.66 -15.17
N ILE A 117 -29.36 3.53 -13.89
CA ILE A 117 -30.28 3.14 -12.81
C ILE A 117 -30.64 4.38 -12.00
N THR A 118 -31.93 4.63 -11.80
CA THR A 118 -32.44 5.72 -10.96
C THR A 118 -33.21 5.13 -9.77
N PRO A 119 -32.86 5.49 -8.52
CA PRO A 119 -31.81 6.43 -8.10
C PRO A 119 -30.35 5.92 -8.27
N ASP A 120 -29.44 6.85 -8.60
CA ASP A 120 -28.06 6.61 -9.07
C ASP A 120 -27.03 6.31 -7.97
N LYS A 121 -27.36 6.58 -6.70
CA LYS A 121 -26.45 6.44 -5.54
C LYS A 121 -26.47 5.07 -4.87
N CYS A 122 -26.88 4.04 -5.59
CA CYS A 122 -26.94 2.68 -5.07
C CYS A 122 -25.56 2.01 -5.05
N PRO A 123 -25.26 1.17 -4.03
CA PRO A 123 -24.05 0.36 -4.03
C PRO A 123 -24.01 -0.60 -5.23
N ARG A 124 -22.82 -0.90 -5.77
CA ARG A 124 -22.67 -1.80 -6.92
C ARG A 124 -23.34 -3.17 -6.76
N LYS A 125 -23.35 -3.72 -5.53
CA LYS A 125 -24.05 -4.97 -5.23
C LYS A 125 -25.56 -4.85 -5.49
N VAL A 126 -26.17 -3.76 -5.03
CA VAL A 126 -27.59 -3.46 -5.26
C VAL A 126 -27.85 -3.26 -6.75
N ASN A 127 -26.97 -2.56 -7.47
CA ASN A 127 -27.13 -2.40 -8.92
C ASN A 127 -27.12 -3.74 -9.66
N ARG A 128 -26.33 -4.72 -9.21
CA ARG A 128 -26.33 -6.07 -9.78
C ARG A 128 -27.63 -6.80 -9.50
N GLU A 129 -28.13 -6.74 -8.26
CA GLU A 129 -29.44 -7.29 -7.87
C GLU A 129 -30.57 -6.69 -8.72
N ILE A 130 -30.54 -5.37 -8.99
CA ILE A 130 -31.53 -4.70 -9.87
C ILE A 130 -31.50 -5.30 -11.28
N ILE A 131 -30.31 -5.45 -11.88
CA ILE A 131 -30.19 -5.98 -13.24
C ILE A 131 -30.57 -7.46 -13.29
N GLU A 132 -30.23 -8.25 -12.27
CA GLU A 132 -30.63 -9.66 -12.18
C GLU A 132 -32.17 -9.80 -12.13
N THR A 133 -32.84 -9.02 -11.28
CA THR A 133 -34.32 -8.99 -11.22
C THR A 133 -34.94 -8.48 -12.52
N MET A 134 -34.33 -7.50 -13.18
CA MET A 134 -34.77 -7.00 -14.48
C MET A 134 -34.73 -8.09 -15.56
N VAL A 135 -33.62 -8.83 -15.65
CA VAL A 135 -33.44 -9.90 -16.64
C VAL A 135 -34.49 -11.00 -16.44
N GLN A 136 -34.78 -11.35 -15.17
CA GLN A 136 -35.81 -12.32 -14.83
C GLN A 136 -37.24 -11.81 -15.13
N SER A 137 -37.52 -10.54 -14.86
CA SER A 137 -38.87 -9.96 -15.02
C SER A 137 -39.23 -9.67 -16.47
N TYR A 138 -38.24 -9.32 -17.30
CA TYR A 138 -38.44 -8.93 -18.70
C TYR A 138 -37.94 -10.00 -19.69
N SER A 139 -38.36 -11.25 -19.48
CA SER A 139 -37.96 -12.40 -20.33
C SER A 139 -38.30 -12.23 -21.82
N LYS A 140 -39.27 -11.39 -22.18
CA LYS A 140 -39.56 -11.05 -23.59
C LYS A 140 -38.43 -10.27 -24.28
N ILE A 141 -37.67 -9.48 -23.52
CA ILE A 141 -36.55 -8.66 -24.04
C ILE A 141 -35.27 -9.48 -24.02
N PHE A 142 -34.98 -10.13 -22.90
CA PHE A 142 -33.72 -10.86 -22.72
C PHE A 142 -33.77 -12.28 -23.27
N GLY A 143 -34.96 -12.85 -23.48
CA GLY A 143 -35.12 -14.23 -23.94
C GLY A 143 -34.39 -15.20 -23.02
N ASN A 144 -33.52 -16.02 -23.62
CA ASN A 144 -32.60 -16.89 -22.90
C ASN A 144 -31.19 -16.29 -22.75
N GLN A 145 -30.97 -15.06 -23.22
CA GLN A 145 -29.65 -14.42 -23.16
C GLN A 145 -29.28 -14.09 -21.71
N LYS A 146 -28.00 -14.25 -21.39
CA LYS A 146 -27.45 -13.96 -20.06
C LYS A 146 -26.54 -12.74 -20.10
N PRO A 147 -27.09 -11.50 -20.00
CA PRO A 147 -26.28 -10.30 -20.01
C PRO A 147 -25.32 -10.27 -18.81
N VAL A 148 -24.12 -9.73 -19.03
CA VAL A 148 -23.15 -9.48 -17.97
C VAL A 148 -23.04 -7.99 -17.69
N PHE A 149 -22.94 -7.63 -16.42
CA PHE A 149 -22.93 -6.25 -15.96
C PHE A 149 -21.74 -5.93 -15.04
N ASP A 150 -21.18 -4.72 -15.15
CA ASP A 150 -20.05 -4.24 -14.35
C ASP A 150 -20.45 -3.71 -12.95
N GLY A 151 -21.75 -3.58 -12.68
CA GLY A 151 -22.32 -3.05 -11.45
C GLY A 151 -22.46 -1.53 -11.45
N ARG A 152 -22.23 -0.87 -12.58
CA ARG A 152 -22.33 0.58 -12.78
C ARG A 152 -23.16 0.92 -14.00
N LYS A 153 -22.57 0.84 -15.18
CA LYS A 153 -23.14 1.37 -16.43
C LYS A 153 -22.94 0.46 -17.63
N ASN A 154 -21.98 -0.47 -17.59
CA ASN A 154 -21.63 -1.26 -18.76
C ASN A 154 -22.27 -2.64 -18.67
N MET A 155 -23.17 -2.92 -19.60
CA MET A 155 -23.77 -4.24 -19.79
C MET A 155 -23.38 -4.78 -21.16
N TYR A 156 -23.10 -6.08 -21.24
CA TYR A 156 -22.74 -6.75 -22.48
C TYR A 156 -23.63 -7.96 -22.71
N THR A 157 -23.93 -8.25 -23.98
CA THR A 157 -24.61 -9.48 -24.42
C THR A 157 -23.84 -10.12 -25.58
N ARG A 158 -24.09 -11.41 -25.80
CA ARG A 158 -23.55 -12.14 -26.94
C ARG A 158 -24.25 -11.73 -28.24
N ASP A 159 -25.57 -11.73 -28.23
CA ASP A 159 -26.41 -11.37 -29.36
C ASP A 159 -27.11 -10.02 -29.13
N ASP A 160 -27.64 -9.43 -30.20
CA ASP A 160 -28.34 -8.15 -30.10
C ASP A 160 -29.65 -8.29 -29.30
N LEU A 161 -30.00 -7.27 -28.52
CA LEU A 161 -31.27 -7.22 -27.81
C LEU A 161 -32.34 -6.59 -28.73
N PRO A 162 -33.60 -7.04 -28.67
CA PRO A 162 -34.70 -6.51 -29.48
C PRO A 162 -35.20 -5.14 -28.97
N LEU A 163 -34.28 -4.23 -28.65
CA LEU A 163 -34.53 -2.87 -28.16
C LEU A 163 -34.26 -1.79 -29.23
N GLY A 164 -33.61 -2.17 -30.33
CA GLY A 164 -33.09 -1.22 -31.31
C GLY A 164 -31.95 -0.36 -30.75
N LYS A 165 -31.69 0.78 -31.40
CA LYS A 165 -30.64 1.73 -30.98
C LYS A 165 -31.14 2.82 -30.02
N GLU A 166 -32.45 2.89 -29.82
CA GLU A 166 -33.08 3.89 -28.96
C GLU A 166 -32.99 3.49 -27.48
N LYS A 167 -33.24 4.47 -26.61
CA LYS A 167 -33.20 4.28 -25.17
C LYS A 167 -34.50 3.63 -24.71
N ALA A 168 -34.43 2.43 -24.15
CA ALA A 168 -35.55 1.75 -23.51
C ALA A 168 -35.54 2.00 -22.00
N GLU A 169 -36.70 2.30 -21.40
CA GLU A 169 -36.85 2.46 -19.95
C GLU A 169 -37.71 1.33 -19.38
N LEU A 170 -37.19 0.65 -18.36
CA LEU A 170 -37.83 -0.45 -17.67
C LEU A 170 -37.97 -0.13 -16.18
N GLU A 171 -39.06 -0.57 -15.58
CA GLU A 171 -39.30 -0.43 -14.15
C GLU A 171 -39.01 -1.75 -13.43
N VAL A 172 -38.21 -1.70 -12.36
CA VAL A 172 -37.76 -2.87 -11.62
C VAL A 172 -38.04 -2.67 -10.14
N THR A 173 -38.78 -3.59 -9.55
CA THR A 173 -39.15 -3.54 -8.14
C THR A 173 -38.33 -4.55 -7.35
N LEU A 174 -37.57 -4.06 -6.35
CA LEU A 174 -36.87 -4.91 -5.39
C LEU A 174 -37.61 -4.94 -4.05
N PRO A 175 -37.70 -6.11 -3.39
CA PRO A 175 -38.27 -6.20 -2.05
C PRO A 175 -37.43 -5.38 -1.07
N GLY A 176 -38.07 -4.45 -0.36
CA GLY A 176 -37.42 -3.63 0.65
C GLY A 176 -37.81 -4.01 2.08
N GLU A 177 -37.02 -3.55 3.06
CA GLU A 177 -37.36 -3.70 4.49
C GLU A 177 -38.54 -2.75 4.84
N GLY A 178 -39.77 -3.19 4.54
CA GLY A 178 -41.04 -2.53 4.89
C GLY A 178 -41.77 -1.85 3.73
N LYS A 179 -41.06 -1.38 2.69
CA LYS A 179 -41.64 -0.90 1.42
C LYS A 179 -40.81 -1.35 0.25
N ASP A 180 -41.47 -1.81 -0.80
CA ASP A 180 -40.84 -2.14 -2.07
C ASP A 180 -40.14 -0.91 -2.65
N ARG A 181 -38.97 -1.15 -3.24
CA ARG A 181 -38.16 -0.10 -3.85
C ARG A 181 -38.26 -0.23 -5.35
N VAL A 182 -38.86 0.78 -5.97
CA VAL A 182 -39.00 0.88 -7.42
C VAL A 182 -37.78 1.59 -8.00
N PHE A 183 -37.19 1.01 -9.04
CA PHE A 183 -36.06 1.54 -9.79
C PHE A 183 -36.44 1.72 -11.25
N ARG A 184 -36.01 2.83 -11.85
CA ARG A 184 -36.10 3.04 -13.29
C ARG A 184 -34.75 2.73 -13.92
N VAL A 185 -34.72 1.77 -14.83
CA VAL A 185 -33.52 1.31 -15.53
C VAL A 185 -33.64 1.69 -17.00
N ALA A 186 -32.77 2.57 -17.46
CA ALA A 186 -32.66 2.91 -18.87
C ALA A 186 -31.52 2.12 -19.52
N ILE A 187 -31.78 1.49 -20.66
CA ILE A 187 -30.83 0.71 -21.46
C ILE A 187 -30.70 1.37 -22.83
N LYS A 188 -29.47 1.60 -23.28
CA LYS A 188 -29.18 2.16 -24.61
C LYS A 188 -28.03 1.40 -25.27
N TRP A 189 -28.21 0.99 -26.52
CA TRP A 189 -27.13 0.41 -27.32
C TRP A 189 -26.01 1.45 -27.58
N VAL A 190 -24.75 1.04 -27.44
CA VAL A 190 -23.58 1.92 -27.57
C VAL A 190 -22.70 1.52 -28.74
N ALA A 191 -22.24 0.26 -28.76
CA ALA A 191 -21.25 -0.20 -29.72
C ALA A 191 -21.24 -1.71 -29.89
N GLN A 192 -20.68 -2.16 -31.02
CA GLN A 192 -20.21 -3.54 -31.21
C GLN A 192 -18.72 -3.63 -30.88
N VAL A 193 -18.38 -4.52 -29.97
CA VAL A 193 -17.01 -4.75 -29.50
C VAL A 193 -16.42 -5.93 -30.28
N SER A 194 -15.38 -5.68 -31.07
CA SER A 194 -14.77 -6.70 -31.92
C SER A 194 -13.78 -7.58 -31.14
N LEU A 195 -14.05 -8.88 -31.05
CA LEU A 195 -13.09 -9.85 -30.53
C LEU A 195 -12.01 -10.20 -31.56
N TYR A 196 -12.31 -10.03 -32.85
CA TYR A 196 -11.33 -10.25 -33.93
C TYR A 196 -10.17 -9.25 -33.85
N ALA A 197 -10.47 -7.96 -33.63
CA ALA A 197 -9.44 -6.94 -33.44
C ALA A 197 -8.49 -7.26 -32.27
N LEU A 198 -9.00 -7.92 -31.23
CA LEU A 198 -8.18 -8.39 -30.11
C LEU A 198 -7.28 -9.56 -30.52
N GLU A 199 -7.79 -10.52 -31.29
CA GLU A 199 -7.01 -11.64 -31.84
C GLU A 199 -5.84 -11.14 -32.71
N GLU A 200 -6.06 -10.15 -33.58
CA GLU A 200 -5.00 -9.54 -34.39
C GLU A 200 -3.87 -8.92 -33.56
N VAL A 201 -4.18 -8.32 -32.42
CA VAL A 201 -3.17 -7.74 -31.52
C VAL A 201 -2.39 -8.82 -30.79
N LEU A 202 -3.06 -9.91 -30.39
CA LEU A 202 -2.42 -11.05 -29.72
C LEU A 202 -1.45 -11.78 -30.66
N GLU A 203 -1.79 -11.85 -31.95
CA GLU A 203 -0.89 -12.36 -33.00
C GLU A 203 0.21 -11.36 -33.41
N GLY A 204 0.23 -10.15 -32.83
CA GLY A 204 1.22 -9.11 -33.10
C GLY A 204 1.03 -8.36 -34.41
N ARG A 205 -0.09 -8.56 -35.13
CA ARG A 205 -0.43 -7.82 -36.36
C ARG A 205 -0.73 -6.34 -36.10
N SER A 206 -1.33 -6.04 -34.94
CA SER A 206 -1.66 -4.67 -34.52
C SER A 206 -0.98 -4.26 -33.21
N ARG A 207 -0.73 -2.96 -33.03
CA ARG A 207 -0.17 -2.39 -31.79
C ARG A 207 -1.24 -1.97 -30.78
N HIS A 208 -2.42 -1.59 -31.26
CA HIS A 208 -3.43 -0.97 -30.42
C HIS A 208 -4.32 -2.04 -29.80
N ILE A 209 -4.14 -2.30 -28.51
CA ILE A 209 -5.02 -3.22 -27.77
C ILE A 209 -6.42 -2.60 -27.68
N PRO A 210 -7.48 -3.26 -28.20
CA PRO A 210 -8.85 -2.81 -28.01
C PRO A 210 -9.24 -2.96 -26.53
N MET A 211 -9.10 -1.87 -25.78
CA MET A 211 -9.32 -1.85 -24.33
C MET A 211 -10.78 -2.10 -23.95
N ASP A 212 -11.71 -1.75 -24.84
CA ASP A 212 -13.14 -2.08 -24.75
C ASP A 212 -13.37 -3.60 -24.79
N ALA A 213 -12.70 -4.33 -25.68
CA ALA A 213 -12.75 -5.80 -25.74
C ALA A 213 -12.15 -6.45 -24.49
N VAL A 214 -10.98 -5.97 -24.03
CA VAL A 214 -10.37 -6.46 -22.78
C VAL A 214 -11.28 -6.19 -21.58
N GLN A 215 -11.91 -5.02 -21.52
CA GLN A 215 -12.87 -4.67 -20.47
C GLN A 215 -14.12 -5.54 -20.53
N ALA A 216 -14.68 -5.79 -21.72
CA ALA A 216 -15.84 -6.66 -21.88
C ALA A 216 -15.55 -8.08 -21.34
N LEU A 217 -14.41 -8.66 -21.70
CA LEU A 217 -13.97 -9.96 -21.19
C LEU A 217 -13.73 -9.96 -19.68
N ASP A 218 -13.15 -8.89 -19.12
CA ASP A 218 -13.00 -8.75 -17.66
C ASP A 218 -14.38 -8.70 -16.97
N VAL A 219 -15.37 -8.02 -17.56
CA VAL A 219 -16.74 -7.97 -17.00
C VAL A 219 -17.43 -9.33 -17.07
N VAL A 220 -17.31 -10.06 -18.19
CA VAL A 220 -17.85 -11.43 -18.34
C VAL A 220 -17.30 -12.32 -17.24
N MET A 221 -15.98 -12.42 -17.15
CA MET A 221 -15.30 -13.31 -16.21
C MET A 221 -15.59 -12.96 -14.74
N ARG A 222 -15.96 -11.71 -14.45
CA ARG A 222 -16.18 -11.21 -13.08
C ARG A 222 -17.64 -11.15 -12.69
N HIS A 223 -18.57 -11.44 -13.60
CA HIS A 223 -19.99 -11.25 -13.36
C HIS A 223 -20.51 -12.11 -12.21
N LEU A 224 -20.42 -13.45 -12.35
CA LEU A 224 -20.86 -14.39 -11.31
C LEU A 224 -20.08 -14.25 -10.00
N PRO A 225 -18.73 -14.19 -9.97
CA PRO A 225 -17.99 -13.98 -8.73
C PRO A 225 -18.36 -12.69 -7.98
N SER A 226 -18.76 -11.63 -8.70
CA SER A 226 -19.19 -10.37 -8.08
C SER A 226 -20.56 -10.44 -7.39
N MET A 227 -21.37 -11.45 -7.72
CA MET A 227 -22.67 -11.70 -7.09
C MET A 227 -22.53 -12.70 -5.93
N THR A 228 -21.70 -13.74 -6.11
CA THR A 228 -21.48 -14.81 -5.13
C THR A 228 -20.57 -14.39 -3.97
N TYR A 229 -19.51 -13.63 -4.24
CA TYR A 229 -18.50 -13.25 -3.25
C TYR A 229 -18.55 -11.77 -2.89
N THR A 230 -17.71 -11.38 -1.92
CA THR A 230 -17.50 -9.95 -1.60
C THR A 230 -16.37 -9.38 -2.47
N PRO A 231 -16.67 -8.54 -3.47
CA PRO A 231 -15.65 -7.95 -4.34
C PRO A 231 -14.87 -6.86 -3.62
N VAL A 232 -13.53 -6.94 -3.70
CA VAL A 232 -12.59 -5.96 -3.18
C VAL A 232 -11.54 -5.68 -4.25
N GLY A 233 -11.72 -4.58 -4.98
CA GLY A 233 -10.86 -4.25 -6.12
C GLY A 233 -10.95 -5.31 -7.21
N ARG A 234 -9.81 -5.96 -7.52
CA ARG A 234 -9.71 -7.07 -8.48
C ARG A 234 -9.85 -8.47 -7.83
N SER A 235 -10.11 -8.54 -6.53
CA SER A 235 -10.19 -9.80 -5.78
C SER A 235 -11.60 -10.05 -5.23
N PHE A 236 -11.89 -11.31 -4.93
CA PHE A 236 -13.15 -11.82 -4.40
C PHE A 236 -12.89 -12.58 -3.11
N PHE A 237 -13.65 -12.29 -2.05
CA PHE A 237 -13.47 -12.87 -0.71
C PHE A 237 -14.77 -13.49 -0.20
N SER A 238 -14.65 -14.58 0.55
CA SER A 238 -15.76 -15.25 1.23
C SER A 238 -15.54 -15.28 2.73
N SER A 239 -16.63 -15.43 3.47
CA SER A 239 -16.54 -15.72 4.90
C SER A 239 -15.75 -17.03 5.13
N PRO A 240 -14.99 -17.13 6.22
CA PRO A 240 -14.38 -18.38 6.62
C PRO A 240 -15.43 -19.48 6.80
N ASP A 241 -15.16 -20.66 6.25
CA ASP A 241 -15.98 -21.86 6.38
C ASP A 241 -15.05 -23.04 6.75
N GLY A 242 -15.25 -23.62 7.93
CA GLY A 242 -14.36 -24.66 8.46
C GLY A 242 -12.97 -24.20 8.94
N TYR A 243 -12.67 -22.91 8.94
CA TYR A 243 -11.43 -22.33 9.50
C TYR A 243 -11.68 -21.01 10.22
N PHE A 244 -10.94 -20.70 11.28
CA PHE A 244 -11.10 -19.46 12.05
C PHE A 244 -9.74 -18.85 12.39
N HIS A 245 -9.48 -17.65 11.86
CA HIS A 245 -8.22 -16.91 12.06
C HIS A 245 -8.49 -15.51 12.61
N PRO A 246 -8.74 -15.38 13.93
CA PRO A 246 -8.92 -14.09 14.56
C PRO A 246 -7.60 -13.31 14.58
N LEU A 247 -7.69 -12.02 14.28
CA LEU A 247 -6.57 -11.09 14.40
C LEU A 247 -6.60 -10.33 15.74
N GLY A 248 -7.74 -10.34 16.43
CA GLY A 248 -8.03 -9.53 17.61
C GLY A 248 -8.46 -8.10 17.24
N GLY A 249 -9.08 -7.39 18.19
CA GLY A 249 -9.65 -6.06 17.95
C GLY A 249 -10.87 -6.08 17.02
N GLY A 250 -11.63 -7.18 17.04
CA GLY A 250 -12.85 -7.39 16.25
C GLY A 250 -12.59 -7.68 14.78
N ARG A 251 -11.41 -8.21 14.45
CA ARG A 251 -10.93 -8.44 13.08
C ARG A 251 -10.56 -9.90 12.88
N GLU A 252 -10.72 -10.37 11.65
CA GLU A 252 -10.40 -11.73 11.23
C GLU A 252 -9.84 -11.74 9.80
N VAL A 253 -9.24 -12.86 9.39
CA VAL A 253 -8.72 -13.06 8.03
C VAL A 253 -9.78 -13.74 7.18
N TRP A 254 -10.11 -13.15 6.03
CA TRP A 254 -10.86 -13.82 4.97
C TRP A 254 -9.91 -14.18 3.84
N PHE A 255 -10.03 -15.41 3.34
CA PHE A 255 -9.36 -15.86 2.12
C PHE A 255 -10.25 -15.63 0.91
N GLY A 256 -9.60 -15.61 -0.24
CA GLY A 256 -10.22 -15.30 -1.51
C GLY A 256 -9.22 -15.46 -2.64
N PHE A 257 -9.56 -14.90 -3.78
CA PHE A 257 -8.71 -14.94 -4.95
C PHE A 257 -8.72 -13.62 -5.70
N HIS A 258 -7.57 -13.29 -6.28
CA HIS A 258 -7.43 -12.26 -7.28
C HIS A 258 -7.75 -12.84 -8.65
N GLN A 259 -8.41 -12.03 -9.48
CA GLN A 259 -8.72 -12.37 -10.86
C GLN A 259 -8.50 -11.15 -11.74
N SER A 260 -7.80 -11.34 -12.85
CA SER A 260 -7.72 -10.34 -13.91
C SER A 260 -7.47 -10.98 -15.26
N VAL A 261 -8.14 -10.46 -16.29
CA VAL A 261 -7.91 -10.82 -17.69
C VAL A 261 -6.78 -9.95 -18.25
N ARG A 262 -5.81 -10.56 -18.95
CA ARG A 262 -4.63 -9.87 -19.50
C ARG A 262 -4.30 -10.34 -20.92
N PRO A 263 -4.00 -9.43 -21.85
CA PRO A 263 -3.42 -9.81 -23.14
C PRO A 263 -1.97 -10.26 -22.96
N SER A 264 -1.55 -11.28 -23.72
CA SER A 264 -0.16 -11.72 -23.81
C SER A 264 0.26 -11.96 -25.28
N GLN A 265 1.52 -12.28 -25.51
CA GLN A 265 2.09 -12.60 -26.85
C GLN A 265 1.43 -13.74 -27.62
N TRP A 266 0.47 -14.46 -27.04
CA TRP A 266 -0.14 -15.61 -27.69
C TRP A 266 -1.66 -15.55 -27.62
N LYS A 267 -2.19 -15.41 -26.40
CA LYS A 267 -3.64 -15.52 -26.13
C LYS A 267 -4.02 -14.62 -24.97
N MET A 268 -5.31 -14.45 -24.76
CA MET A 268 -5.80 -13.86 -23.52
C MET A 268 -5.51 -14.82 -22.36
N MET A 269 -5.06 -14.27 -21.24
CA MET A 269 -4.70 -15.01 -20.05
C MET A 269 -5.55 -14.56 -18.87
N LEU A 270 -6.14 -15.53 -18.17
CA LEU A 270 -6.75 -15.34 -16.87
C LEU A 270 -5.68 -15.48 -15.80
N ASN A 271 -5.31 -14.38 -15.14
CA ASN A 271 -4.39 -14.41 -14.01
C ASN A 271 -5.18 -14.66 -12.71
N ILE A 272 -4.87 -15.75 -12.02
CA ILE A 272 -5.50 -16.15 -10.75
C ILE A 272 -4.44 -16.29 -9.65
N ASP A 273 -4.66 -15.66 -8.50
CA ASP A 273 -3.77 -15.78 -7.35
C ASP A 273 -4.56 -15.84 -6.04
N VAL A 274 -4.14 -16.67 -5.09
CA VAL A 274 -4.77 -16.71 -3.77
C VAL A 274 -4.48 -15.42 -3.01
N SER A 275 -5.50 -14.89 -2.36
CA SER A 275 -5.46 -13.62 -1.65
C SER A 275 -6.07 -13.75 -0.26
N ALA A 276 -5.57 -12.96 0.67
CA ALA A 276 -6.10 -12.88 2.02
C ALA A 276 -6.12 -11.43 2.49
N THR A 277 -7.20 -11.01 3.15
CA THR A 277 -7.31 -9.66 3.68
C THR A 277 -8.11 -9.64 4.98
N ALA A 278 -7.96 -8.57 5.76
CA ALA A 278 -8.63 -8.43 7.03
C ALA A 278 -10.07 -7.92 6.86
N PHE A 279 -11.01 -8.57 7.53
CA PHE A 279 -12.41 -8.17 7.64
C PHE A 279 -12.77 -7.95 9.10
N TYR A 280 -13.83 -7.17 9.35
CA TYR A 280 -14.44 -7.08 10.66
C TYR A 280 -15.34 -8.29 10.89
N LYS A 281 -15.22 -8.90 12.06
CA LYS A 281 -16.06 -10.02 12.48
C LYS A 281 -17.52 -9.60 12.52
N ALA A 282 -18.41 -10.45 12.04
CA ALA A 282 -19.85 -10.28 12.25
C ALA A 282 -20.20 -10.71 13.67
N GLN A 283 -20.30 -9.75 14.59
CA GLN A 283 -20.50 -10.02 16.02
C GLN A 283 -21.24 -8.88 16.72
N PRO A 284 -21.79 -9.11 17.93
CA PRO A 284 -22.36 -8.04 18.75
C PRO A 284 -21.38 -6.90 18.99
N VAL A 285 -21.86 -5.66 18.98
CA VAL A 285 -21.02 -4.47 19.22
C VAL A 285 -20.40 -4.50 20.62
N ILE A 286 -21.06 -5.12 21.59
CA ILE A 286 -20.49 -5.35 22.94
C ILE A 286 -19.21 -6.17 22.88
N GLU A 287 -19.23 -7.32 22.17
CA GLU A 287 -18.03 -8.17 22.00
C GLU A 287 -16.94 -7.44 21.22
N PHE A 288 -17.32 -6.71 20.16
CA PHE A 288 -16.40 -5.87 19.42
C PHE A 288 -15.71 -4.82 20.31
N MET A 289 -16.46 -4.18 21.23
CA MET A 289 -15.90 -3.25 22.21
C MET A 289 -14.91 -3.95 23.14
N CYS A 290 -15.25 -5.12 23.67
CA CYS A 290 -14.35 -5.90 24.54
C CYS A 290 -13.04 -6.24 23.83
N GLU A 291 -13.09 -6.72 22.58
CA GLU A 291 -11.89 -7.03 21.80
C GLU A 291 -11.02 -5.79 21.52
N VAL A 292 -11.62 -4.62 21.25
CA VAL A 292 -10.88 -3.37 20.98
C VAL A 292 -10.25 -2.79 22.25
N LEU A 293 -10.95 -2.91 23.38
CA LEU A 293 -10.49 -2.41 24.68
C LEU A 293 -9.63 -3.41 25.44
N GLU A 294 -9.45 -4.63 24.89
CA GLU A 294 -8.69 -5.72 25.50
C GLU A 294 -9.28 -6.14 26.87
N LEU A 295 -10.61 -6.11 26.97
CA LEU A 295 -11.38 -6.61 28.12
C LEU A 295 -11.67 -8.10 27.92
N ARG A 296 -11.62 -8.89 29.00
CA ARG A 296 -11.98 -10.32 28.91
C ARG A 296 -13.47 -10.51 28.70
N ASP A 297 -14.25 -9.68 29.40
CA ASP A 297 -15.71 -9.69 29.33
C ASP A 297 -16.28 -8.30 29.67
N VAL A 298 -17.51 -8.03 29.23
CA VAL A 298 -18.22 -6.77 29.51
C VAL A 298 -18.43 -6.54 31.01
N ASN A 299 -18.50 -7.60 31.83
CA ASN A 299 -18.69 -7.51 33.27
C ASN A 299 -17.50 -6.90 34.03
N GLU A 300 -16.31 -6.84 33.43
CA GLU A 300 -15.16 -6.09 33.97
C GLU A 300 -15.42 -4.58 33.94
N GLN A 301 -16.28 -4.11 33.02
CA GLN A 301 -16.59 -2.71 32.81
C GLN A 301 -17.92 -2.33 33.48
N ARG A 302 -17.97 -2.36 34.82
CA ARG A 302 -19.16 -1.94 35.59
C ARG A 302 -19.38 -0.43 35.66
N LYS A 303 -18.36 0.35 35.29
CA LYS A 303 -18.39 1.82 35.25
C LYS A 303 -18.43 2.33 33.80
N PRO A 304 -18.88 3.57 33.55
CA PRO A 304 -18.77 4.19 32.23
C PRO A 304 -17.34 4.14 31.69
N LEU A 305 -17.19 4.11 30.36
CA LEU A 305 -15.88 4.14 29.72
C LEU A 305 -15.13 5.43 30.07
N THR A 306 -13.84 5.31 30.39
CA THR A 306 -12.96 6.48 30.50
C THR A 306 -12.86 7.21 29.17
N ASP A 307 -12.50 8.50 29.17
CA ASP A 307 -12.35 9.29 27.95
C ASP A 307 -11.35 8.65 26.97
N SER A 308 -10.25 8.07 27.48
CA SER A 308 -9.27 7.35 26.67
C SER A 308 -9.85 6.09 26.02
N GLN A 309 -10.57 5.24 26.78
CA GLN A 309 -11.24 4.05 26.25
C GLN A 309 -12.30 4.42 25.21
N ARG A 310 -13.14 5.42 25.50
CA ARG A 310 -14.18 5.89 24.58
C ARG A 310 -13.54 6.38 23.27
N VAL A 311 -12.47 7.17 23.33
CA VAL A 311 -11.77 7.64 22.13
C VAL A 311 -11.14 6.48 21.35
N LYS A 312 -10.53 5.48 22.03
CA LYS A 312 -10.01 4.26 21.38
C LYS A 312 -11.12 3.50 20.65
N PHE A 313 -12.24 3.25 21.32
CA PHE A 313 -13.40 2.57 20.73
C PHE A 313 -14.03 3.36 19.58
N THR A 314 -14.23 4.67 19.74
CA THR A 314 -14.78 5.56 18.70
C THR A 314 -13.93 5.52 17.45
N LYS A 315 -12.60 5.59 17.60
CA LYS A 315 -11.66 5.49 16.48
C LYS A 315 -11.79 4.18 15.72
N GLU A 316 -12.19 3.08 16.38
CA GLU A 316 -12.34 1.78 15.74
C GLU A 316 -13.72 1.57 15.08
N ILE A 317 -14.81 1.95 15.75
CA ILE A 317 -16.17 1.71 15.25
C ILE A 317 -16.70 2.79 14.29
N LYS A 318 -16.19 4.02 14.35
CA LYS A 318 -16.62 5.11 13.45
C LYS A 318 -16.40 4.71 11.99
N GLY A 319 -17.46 4.84 11.20
CA GLY A 319 -17.52 4.48 9.78
C GLY A 319 -18.00 3.05 9.51
N LEU A 320 -18.09 2.16 10.50
CA LEU A 320 -18.59 0.80 10.30
C LEU A 320 -20.11 0.79 10.14
N LYS A 321 -20.60 -0.20 9.39
CA LYS A 321 -22.03 -0.52 9.30
C LYS A 321 -22.42 -1.49 10.40
N ILE A 322 -23.55 -1.23 11.01
CA ILE A 322 -24.18 -2.08 12.01
C ILE A 322 -25.61 -2.43 11.58
N GLU A 323 -26.15 -3.52 12.10
CA GLU A 323 -27.56 -3.87 11.98
C GLU A 323 -28.21 -3.94 13.36
N ILE A 324 -29.48 -3.57 13.42
CA ILE A 324 -30.25 -3.62 14.66
C ILE A 324 -30.85 -5.00 14.92
N THR A 325 -30.99 -5.37 16.18
CA THR A 325 -31.54 -6.66 16.62
C THR A 325 -32.87 -6.55 17.39
N HIS A 326 -33.31 -5.34 17.73
CA HIS A 326 -34.46 -5.10 18.61
C HIS A 326 -35.82 -5.00 17.87
N CYS A 327 -35.85 -5.09 16.54
CA CYS A 327 -37.07 -4.96 15.72
C CYS A 327 -37.48 -6.29 15.05
N GLY A 328 -37.35 -7.42 15.74
CA GLY A 328 -37.79 -8.73 15.25
C GLY A 328 -37.11 -9.13 13.93
N SER A 329 -37.90 -9.40 12.89
CA SER A 329 -37.41 -9.76 11.55
C SER A 329 -36.77 -8.59 10.80
N MET A 330 -37.00 -7.35 11.23
CA MET A 330 -36.48 -6.15 10.56
C MET A 330 -35.05 -5.84 11.01
N ARG A 331 -34.07 -6.18 10.17
CA ARG A 331 -32.62 -6.00 10.44
C ARG A 331 -32.03 -4.77 9.76
N ARG A 332 -32.56 -3.60 10.12
CA ARG A 332 -32.17 -2.33 9.50
C ARG A 332 -30.68 -2.02 9.70
N LYS A 333 -30.02 -1.67 8.59
CA LYS A 333 -28.59 -1.34 8.56
C LYS A 333 -28.34 0.16 8.68
N TYR A 334 -27.37 0.53 9.51
CA TYR A 334 -26.94 1.90 9.73
C TYR A 334 -25.43 2.03 9.64
N ARG A 335 -24.91 3.23 9.33
CA ARG A 335 -23.48 3.55 9.45
C ARG A 335 -23.25 4.40 10.70
N VAL A 336 -22.27 4.00 11.51
CA VAL A 336 -21.87 4.72 12.72
C VAL A 336 -21.10 5.98 12.34
N CYS A 337 -21.58 7.15 12.77
CA CYS A 337 -20.90 8.43 12.60
C CYS A 337 -20.16 8.86 13.87
N ASN A 338 -20.63 8.47 15.06
CA ASN A 338 -19.98 8.81 16.33
C ASN A 338 -20.35 7.87 17.49
N VAL A 339 -19.70 8.07 18.64
CA VAL A 339 -20.05 7.44 19.92
C VAL A 339 -20.31 8.53 20.94
N THR A 340 -21.41 8.43 21.70
CA THR A 340 -21.82 9.48 22.63
C THR A 340 -20.86 9.58 23.82
N ARG A 341 -20.69 10.81 24.34
CA ARG A 341 -19.94 11.03 25.59
C ARG A 341 -20.73 10.56 26.81
N ARG A 342 -22.04 10.79 26.81
CA ARG A 342 -22.96 10.38 27.89
C ARG A 342 -23.36 8.90 27.71
N PRO A 343 -23.54 8.17 28.82
CA PRO A 343 -24.05 6.79 28.79
C PRO A 343 -25.53 6.74 28.37
N ALA A 344 -26.04 5.59 27.96
CA ALA A 344 -27.41 5.42 27.47
C ALA A 344 -28.50 5.86 28.47
N GLN A 345 -28.23 5.73 29.78
CA GLN A 345 -29.14 6.20 30.83
C GLN A 345 -29.23 7.72 30.97
N LEU A 346 -28.22 8.47 30.51
CA LEU A 346 -28.16 9.93 30.60
C LEU A 346 -28.19 10.62 29.21
N GLN A 347 -27.96 9.87 28.14
CA GLN A 347 -28.04 10.40 26.78
C GLN A 347 -29.49 10.61 26.43
N SER A 348 -29.85 11.84 26.08
CA SER A 348 -31.19 12.24 25.71
C SER A 348 -31.26 12.74 24.27
N PHE A 349 -32.48 12.82 23.76
CA PHE A 349 -32.81 13.38 22.45
C PHE A 349 -34.24 13.95 22.46
N PRO A 350 -34.53 14.92 21.58
CA PRO A 350 -35.89 15.45 21.43
C PRO A 350 -36.79 14.40 20.76
N LEU A 351 -37.82 13.98 21.48
CA LEU A 351 -38.85 13.05 21.01
C LEU A 351 -40.17 13.80 20.83
N GLN A 352 -40.72 13.82 19.62
CA GLN A 352 -42.09 14.28 19.39
C GLN A 352 -43.07 13.19 19.80
N LEU A 353 -43.99 13.53 20.69
CA LEU A 353 -45.12 12.71 21.10
C LEU A 353 -46.28 12.86 20.09
N GLU A 354 -47.25 11.95 20.14
CA GLU A 354 -48.41 11.95 19.23
C GLU A 354 -49.27 13.22 19.34
N ASN A 355 -49.23 13.90 20.49
CA ASN A 355 -49.89 15.19 20.72
C ASN A 355 -49.13 16.41 20.14
N GLY A 356 -48.04 16.18 19.40
CA GLY A 356 -47.20 17.23 18.81
C GLY A 356 -46.18 17.87 19.77
N GLN A 357 -46.22 17.56 21.06
CA GLN A 357 -45.27 18.09 22.04
C GLN A 357 -43.90 17.41 21.90
N THR A 358 -42.82 18.20 21.94
CA THR A 358 -41.46 17.67 21.95
C THR A 358 -40.97 17.56 23.40
N VAL A 359 -40.63 16.35 23.83
CA VAL A 359 -40.07 16.08 25.16
C VAL A 359 -38.66 15.53 25.04
N GLU A 360 -37.78 15.92 25.97
CA GLU A 360 -36.46 15.31 26.10
C GLU A 360 -36.60 13.91 26.72
N CYS A 361 -36.28 12.88 25.96
CA CYS A 361 -36.35 11.48 26.40
C CYS A 361 -34.96 10.86 26.40
N THR A 362 -34.61 10.12 27.46
CA THR A 362 -33.35 9.37 27.49
C THR A 362 -33.43 8.12 26.62
N VAL A 363 -32.30 7.69 26.08
CA VAL A 363 -32.25 6.47 25.24
C VAL A 363 -32.74 5.26 26.04
N ALA A 364 -32.30 5.10 27.30
CA ALA A 364 -32.75 4.00 28.14
C ALA A 364 -34.28 4.01 28.37
N LYS A 365 -34.87 5.19 28.66
CA LYS A 365 -36.32 5.33 28.86
C LYS A 365 -37.09 5.03 27.57
N TYR A 366 -36.66 5.58 26.44
CA TYR A 366 -37.29 5.33 25.14
C TYR A 366 -37.33 3.83 24.79
N PHE A 367 -36.24 3.09 25.02
CA PHE A 367 -36.20 1.65 24.74
C PHE A 367 -37.08 0.83 25.70
N LEU A 368 -37.20 1.25 26.96
CA LEU A 368 -38.12 0.64 27.91
C LEU A 368 -39.58 0.92 27.54
N ASP A 369 -39.92 2.16 27.18
CA ASP A 369 -41.30 2.56 26.93
C ASP A 369 -41.82 2.02 25.59
N LYS A 370 -41.04 2.17 24.51
CA LYS A 370 -41.43 1.83 23.14
C LYS A 370 -41.23 0.36 22.78
N TYR A 371 -40.10 -0.23 23.17
CA TYR A 371 -39.75 -1.61 22.81
C TYR A 371 -39.90 -2.59 23.98
N LYS A 372 -40.37 -2.12 25.15
CA LYS A 372 -40.51 -2.93 26.38
C LYS A 372 -39.21 -3.65 26.77
N MET A 373 -38.07 -3.02 26.49
CA MET A 373 -36.76 -3.64 26.63
C MET A 373 -35.92 -2.88 27.67
N LYS A 374 -35.66 -3.54 28.81
CA LYS A 374 -34.75 -3.03 29.84
C LYS A 374 -33.29 -3.28 29.42
N LEU A 375 -32.53 -2.20 29.25
CA LEU A 375 -31.12 -2.29 28.89
C LEU A 375 -30.30 -3.00 29.98
N ARG A 376 -29.43 -3.94 29.59
CA ARG A 376 -28.51 -4.63 30.52
C ARG A 376 -27.28 -3.79 30.83
N TYR A 377 -26.85 -2.95 29.89
CA TYR A 377 -25.65 -2.12 30.03
C TYR A 377 -25.95 -0.61 29.87
N PRO A 378 -26.84 -0.03 30.70
CA PRO A 378 -27.28 1.36 30.56
C PRO A 378 -26.18 2.40 30.86
N HIS A 379 -25.10 1.99 31.51
CA HIS A 379 -23.91 2.79 31.82
C HIS A 379 -22.92 2.90 30.65
N LEU A 380 -23.11 2.16 29.56
CA LEU A 380 -22.30 2.25 28.34
C LEU A 380 -22.82 3.35 27.40
N PRO A 381 -21.98 3.92 26.52
CA PRO A 381 -22.41 4.95 25.56
C PRO A 381 -23.32 4.38 24.47
N CYS A 382 -23.90 5.27 23.67
CA CYS A 382 -24.66 4.92 22.47
C CYS A 382 -23.83 5.14 21.19
N LEU A 383 -24.19 4.42 20.14
CA LEU A 383 -23.75 4.72 18.78
C LEU A 383 -24.66 5.79 18.18
N GLN A 384 -24.06 6.87 17.71
CA GLN A 384 -24.76 7.81 16.84
C GLN A 384 -24.65 7.32 15.40
N VAL A 385 -25.78 7.24 14.71
CA VAL A 385 -25.86 6.68 13.36
C VAL A 385 -26.58 7.57 12.36
N GLY A 386 -26.29 7.37 11.08
CA GLY A 386 -26.91 8.13 10.00
C GLY A 386 -26.27 9.50 9.84
N GLN A 387 -27.08 10.56 9.81
CA GLN A 387 -26.60 11.93 9.65
C GLN A 387 -26.08 12.49 10.98
N GLU A 388 -24.87 13.03 11.00
CA GLU A 388 -24.20 13.49 12.24
C GLU A 388 -24.92 14.68 12.92
N HIS A 389 -25.70 15.46 12.16
CA HIS A 389 -26.55 16.54 12.71
C HIS A 389 -27.90 16.03 13.25
N LYS A 390 -28.22 14.74 13.08
CA LYS A 390 -29.43 14.12 13.63
C LYS A 390 -29.11 13.34 14.91
N HIS A 391 -30.15 13.14 15.71
CA HIS A 391 -30.08 12.58 17.07
C HIS A 391 -30.50 11.09 17.11
N THR A 392 -30.04 10.28 16.15
CA THR A 392 -30.34 8.84 16.14
C THR A 392 -29.29 8.07 16.93
N TYR A 393 -29.66 7.64 18.13
CA TYR A 393 -28.80 6.93 19.06
C TYR A 393 -29.25 5.49 19.27
N LEU A 394 -28.30 4.56 19.20
CA LEU A 394 -28.53 3.13 19.41
C LEU A 394 -27.67 2.61 20.56
N PRO A 395 -28.25 1.94 21.58
CA PRO A 395 -27.48 1.23 22.59
C PRO A 395 -26.57 0.17 21.97
N LEU A 396 -25.40 -0.08 22.59
CA LEU A 396 -24.44 -1.04 22.04
C LEU A 396 -25.01 -2.47 21.97
N GLU A 397 -25.87 -2.85 22.92
CA GLU A 397 -26.39 -4.23 23.03
C GLU A 397 -27.47 -4.58 22.00
N VAL A 398 -27.98 -3.60 21.25
CA VAL A 398 -28.98 -3.82 20.18
C VAL A 398 -28.39 -3.78 18.78
N CYS A 399 -27.06 -3.83 18.68
CA CYS A 399 -26.31 -3.64 17.45
C CYS A 399 -25.35 -4.79 17.19
N ASN A 400 -25.36 -5.31 15.96
CA ASN A 400 -24.35 -6.23 15.45
C ASN A 400 -23.51 -5.57 14.36
N ILE A 401 -22.22 -5.88 14.30
CA ILE A 401 -21.37 -5.50 13.17
C ILE A 401 -21.83 -6.29 11.93
N VAL A 402 -22.13 -5.59 10.83
CA VAL A 402 -22.55 -6.24 9.57
C VAL A 402 -21.38 -7.03 8.97
N ALA A 403 -21.66 -8.24 8.49
CA ALA A 403 -20.69 -9.11 7.83
C ALA A 403 -20.10 -8.51 6.53
N GLY A 404 -18.95 -9.01 6.09
CA GLY A 404 -18.35 -8.65 4.79
C GLY A 404 -17.78 -7.23 4.72
N GLN A 405 -17.50 -6.61 5.87
CA GLN A 405 -16.87 -5.28 5.92
C GLN A 405 -15.35 -5.39 5.99
N ARG A 406 -14.67 -5.03 4.90
CA ARG A 406 -13.19 -5.01 4.85
C ARG A 406 -12.61 -4.01 5.85
N CYS A 407 -11.58 -4.43 6.57
CA CYS A 407 -10.76 -3.54 7.38
C CYS A 407 -9.79 -2.74 6.49
N ILE A 408 -10.05 -1.44 6.36
CA ILE A 408 -9.21 -0.51 5.59
C ILE A 408 -8.13 0.13 6.48
N LYS A 409 -8.37 0.17 7.79
CA LYS A 409 -7.44 0.73 8.77
C LYS A 409 -6.17 -0.12 8.83
N LYS A 410 -5.05 0.53 9.11
CA LYS A 410 -3.76 -0.15 9.28
C LYS A 410 -3.85 -1.15 10.44
N LEU A 411 -3.41 -2.39 10.19
CA LEU A 411 -3.29 -3.40 11.22
C LEU A 411 -2.18 -3.04 12.22
N THR A 412 -2.34 -3.45 13.47
CA THR A 412 -1.27 -3.34 14.47
C THR A 412 -0.10 -4.25 14.11
N ASP A 413 1.09 -4.03 14.71
CA ASP A 413 2.25 -4.88 14.43
C ASP A 413 1.98 -6.35 14.81
N MET A 414 1.22 -6.58 15.89
CA MET A 414 0.79 -7.91 16.32
C MET A 414 -0.19 -8.54 15.32
N GLN A 415 -1.25 -7.82 14.92
CA GLN A 415 -2.21 -8.27 13.91
C GLN A 415 -1.52 -8.58 12.57
N THR A 416 -0.55 -7.74 12.17
CA THR A 416 0.24 -7.96 10.95
C THR A 416 1.06 -9.24 11.07
N SER A 417 1.68 -9.49 12.23
CA SER A 417 2.40 -10.76 12.46
C SER A 417 1.48 -11.97 12.40
N THR A 418 0.30 -11.91 13.01
CA THR A 418 -0.70 -13.00 12.98
C THR A 418 -1.21 -13.24 11.57
N MET A 419 -1.51 -12.17 10.82
CA MET A 419 -1.93 -12.25 9.42
C MET A 419 -0.85 -12.89 8.55
N ILE A 420 0.41 -12.49 8.70
CA ILE A 420 1.53 -13.09 7.96
C ILE A 420 1.66 -14.58 8.30
N LYS A 421 1.57 -14.96 9.58
CA LYS A 421 1.63 -16.38 9.98
C LYS A 421 0.49 -17.21 9.41
N ALA A 422 -0.73 -16.67 9.38
CA ALA A 422 -1.90 -17.36 8.85
C ALA A 422 -1.84 -17.54 7.32
N THR A 423 -1.22 -16.60 6.61
CA THR A 423 -1.25 -16.50 5.13
C THR A 423 0.06 -16.90 4.45
N ALA A 424 1.14 -17.06 5.20
CA ALA A 424 2.42 -17.51 4.67
C ALA A 424 2.29 -18.92 4.09
N ARG A 425 2.64 -19.06 2.82
CA ARG A 425 2.67 -20.33 2.08
C ARG A 425 3.98 -20.44 1.32
N SER A 426 4.51 -21.65 1.25
CA SER A 426 5.62 -21.98 0.35
C SER A 426 5.17 -21.82 -1.11
N ALA A 427 6.11 -21.73 -2.05
CA ALA A 427 5.76 -21.64 -3.46
C ALA A 427 5.01 -22.90 -3.96
N PRO A 428 5.42 -24.14 -3.62
CA PRO A 428 4.67 -25.34 -3.99
C PRO A 428 3.27 -25.42 -3.37
N ASP A 429 3.10 -24.98 -2.11
CA ASP A 429 1.78 -24.98 -1.47
C ASP A 429 0.85 -23.96 -2.12
N ARG A 430 1.36 -22.75 -2.40
CA ARG A 430 0.60 -21.71 -3.09
C ARG A 430 0.19 -22.15 -4.49
N GLU A 431 1.10 -22.80 -5.23
CA GLU A 431 0.79 -23.38 -6.54
C GLU A 431 -0.35 -24.40 -6.45
N ARG A 432 -0.30 -25.29 -5.45
CA ARG A 432 -1.36 -26.29 -5.21
C ARG A 432 -2.69 -25.62 -4.85
N GLU A 433 -2.67 -24.61 -3.99
CA GLU A 433 -3.87 -23.86 -3.61
C GLU A 433 -4.52 -23.17 -4.82
N ILE A 434 -3.71 -22.54 -5.70
CA ILE A 434 -4.23 -21.92 -6.93
C ILE A 434 -4.82 -22.97 -7.87
N ASN A 435 -4.12 -24.09 -8.11
CA ASN A 435 -4.64 -25.16 -8.97
C ASN A 435 -5.94 -25.76 -8.41
N ASN A 436 -6.02 -25.98 -7.09
CA ASN A 436 -7.23 -26.44 -6.44
C ASN A 436 -8.37 -25.42 -6.56
N LEU A 437 -8.06 -24.12 -6.47
CA LEU A 437 -9.04 -23.06 -6.63
C LEU A 437 -9.60 -23.03 -8.05
N VAL A 438 -8.76 -23.12 -9.09
CA VAL A 438 -9.23 -23.14 -10.48
C VAL A 438 -10.08 -24.38 -10.75
N ARG A 439 -9.68 -25.55 -10.25
CA ARG A 439 -10.48 -26.79 -10.37
C ARG A 439 -11.83 -26.70 -9.67
N LYS A 440 -11.90 -26.05 -8.50
CA LYS A 440 -13.15 -25.87 -7.75
C LYS A 440 -14.05 -24.78 -8.34
N ALA A 441 -13.45 -23.72 -8.89
CA ALA A 441 -14.18 -22.63 -9.53
C ALA A 441 -14.84 -23.10 -10.82
N ASP A 442 -14.22 -24.07 -11.51
CA ASP A 442 -14.72 -24.70 -12.73
C ASP A 442 -15.32 -23.69 -13.72
N PHE A 443 -14.51 -22.71 -14.12
CA PHE A 443 -14.95 -21.56 -14.91
C PHE A 443 -15.72 -21.93 -16.19
N ASN A 444 -15.54 -23.14 -16.71
CA ASN A 444 -16.21 -23.63 -17.91
C ASN A 444 -17.66 -24.07 -17.66
N THR A 445 -18.09 -24.24 -16.40
CA THR A 445 -19.51 -24.47 -16.04
C THR A 445 -20.23 -23.19 -15.63
N ASP A 446 -19.53 -22.04 -15.58
CA ASP A 446 -20.15 -20.74 -15.36
C ASP A 446 -21.10 -20.43 -16.54
N PRO A 447 -22.41 -20.25 -16.28
CA PRO A 447 -23.41 -20.05 -17.31
C PRO A 447 -23.19 -18.78 -18.13
N TYR A 448 -22.55 -17.75 -17.56
CA TYR A 448 -22.23 -16.51 -18.26
C TYR A 448 -20.97 -16.66 -19.12
N VAL A 449 -19.99 -17.44 -18.69
CA VAL A 449 -18.78 -17.73 -19.50
C VAL A 449 -19.17 -18.57 -20.73
N GLN A 450 -20.04 -19.57 -20.55
CA GLN A 450 -20.56 -20.40 -21.62
C GLN A 450 -21.36 -19.60 -22.65
N GLU A 451 -22.23 -18.68 -22.21
CA GLU A 451 -23.02 -17.80 -23.07
C GLU A 451 -22.13 -17.00 -24.03
N PHE A 452 -21.00 -16.51 -23.53
CA PHE A 452 -20.03 -15.74 -24.31
C PHE A 452 -19.06 -16.62 -25.12
N GLY A 453 -19.27 -17.95 -25.14
CA GLY A 453 -18.45 -18.90 -25.89
C GLY A 453 -17.00 -18.97 -25.44
N LEU A 454 -16.70 -18.57 -24.21
CA LEU A 454 -15.35 -18.57 -23.65
C LEU A 454 -15.01 -19.94 -23.06
N SER A 455 -13.76 -20.37 -23.20
CA SER A 455 -13.24 -21.54 -22.49
C SER A 455 -11.91 -21.24 -21.83
N ILE A 456 -11.70 -21.76 -20.63
CA ILE A 456 -10.55 -21.50 -19.79
C ILE A 456 -9.80 -22.82 -19.57
N SER A 457 -8.48 -22.79 -19.77
CA SER A 457 -7.61 -23.92 -19.44
C SER A 457 -7.57 -24.16 -17.93
N ASN A 458 -7.63 -25.42 -17.51
CA ASN A 458 -7.48 -25.83 -16.11
C ASN A 458 -6.01 -26.04 -15.70
N THR A 459 -5.06 -25.80 -16.60
CA THR A 459 -3.62 -25.91 -16.36
C THR A 459 -2.94 -24.55 -16.40
N MET A 460 -2.01 -24.36 -15.46
CA MET A 460 -1.11 -23.21 -15.48
C MET A 460 -0.27 -23.19 -16.76
N MET A 461 -0.06 -22.01 -17.32
CA MET A 461 0.79 -21.82 -18.49
C MET A 461 2.23 -22.22 -18.20
N GLU A 462 2.78 -23.11 -19.02
CA GLU A 462 4.21 -23.41 -19.01
C GLU A 462 4.98 -22.31 -19.75
N VAL A 463 6.03 -21.79 -19.12
CA VAL A 463 6.83 -20.70 -19.65
C VAL A 463 8.30 -21.04 -19.55
N ARG A 464 9.05 -20.77 -20.62
CA ARG A 464 10.51 -20.91 -20.62
C ARG A 464 11.13 -19.63 -20.08
N GLY A 465 11.80 -19.74 -18.94
CA GLY A 465 12.60 -18.67 -18.36
C GLY A 465 14.10 -18.88 -18.58
N ARG A 466 14.88 -17.89 -18.17
CA ARG A 466 16.35 -17.94 -18.13
C ARG A 466 16.85 -17.46 -16.77
N ILE A 467 17.94 -18.02 -16.28
CA ILE A 467 18.56 -17.59 -15.03
C ILE A 467 19.84 -16.86 -15.38
N LEU A 468 19.78 -15.54 -15.19
CA LEU A 468 20.91 -14.67 -15.47
C LEU A 468 22.08 -14.97 -14.53
N PRO A 469 23.33 -14.97 -15.03
CA PRO A 469 24.49 -15.09 -14.17
C PRO A 469 24.57 -13.86 -13.24
N PRO A 470 24.85 -14.06 -11.94
CA PRO A 470 25.00 -12.95 -11.02
C PRO A 470 26.29 -12.16 -11.35
N PRO A 471 26.30 -10.83 -11.15
CA PRO A 471 27.52 -10.06 -11.31
C PRO A 471 28.52 -10.40 -10.19
N LYS A 472 29.81 -10.31 -10.50
CA LYS A 472 30.88 -10.35 -9.50
C LYS A 472 30.99 -9.00 -8.79
N LEU A 473 31.15 -9.04 -7.47
CA LEU A 473 31.32 -7.86 -6.62
C LEU A 473 32.78 -7.73 -6.23
N GLN A 474 33.36 -6.54 -6.42
CA GLN A 474 34.72 -6.25 -6.01
C GLN A 474 34.72 -5.48 -4.68
N TYR A 475 35.50 -6.00 -3.74
CA TYR A 475 35.80 -5.40 -2.44
C TYR A 475 37.17 -4.73 -2.45
N GLY A 476 37.51 -4.05 -1.36
CA GLY A 476 38.74 -3.28 -1.22
C GLY A 476 39.78 -4.00 -0.37
N GLY A 477 40.51 -3.22 0.42
CA GLY A 477 41.66 -3.69 1.18
C GLY A 477 42.86 -4.06 0.31
N ARG A 478 43.89 -4.63 0.93
CA ARG A 478 45.12 -5.06 0.22
C ARG A 478 44.86 -6.17 -0.80
N THR A 479 43.89 -7.04 -0.51
CA THR A 479 43.62 -8.25 -1.30
C THR A 479 42.59 -8.05 -2.41
N LYS A 480 41.83 -6.93 -2.42
CA LYS A 480 40.79 -6.60 -3.41
C LYS A 480 39.90 -7.79 -3.79
N GLN A 481 39.48 -8.55 -2.77
CA GLN A 481 38.77 -9.81 -2.98
C GLN A 481 37.48 -9.61 -3.78
N GLN A 482 37.13 -10.62 -4.57
CA GLN A 482 35.86 -10.65 -5.28
C GLN A 482 34.88 -11.60 -4.58
N ALA A 483 33.61 -11.19 -4.50
CA ALA A 483 32.52 -12.06 -4.09
C ALA A 483 31.67 -12.42 -5.30
N ILE A 484 31.35 -13.71 -5.43
CA ILE A 484 30.41 -14.21 -6.43
C ILE A 484 29.12 -14.55 -5.66
N PRO A 485 28.01 -13.84 -5.92
CA PRO A 485 26.73 -14.20 -5.32
C PRO A 485 26.35 -15.63 -5.67
N ASN A 486 25.97 -16.41 -4.67
CA ASN A 486 25.40 -17.74 -4.84
C ASN A 486 23.93 -17.70 -4.46
N GLN A 487 23.04 -18.07 -5.38
CA GLN A 487 21.58 -18.02 -5.19
C GLN A 487 21.09 -16.65 -4.66
N GLY A 488 21.73 -15.56 -5.10
CA GLY A 488 21.38 -14.19 -4.69
C GLY A 488 21.92 -13.74 -3.33
N VAL A 489 22.80 -14.53 -2.69
CA VAL A 489 23.41 -14.22 -1.40
C VAL A 489 24.93 -14.28 -1.47
N TRP A 490 25.59 -13.40 -0.73
CA TRP A 490 27.03 -13.45 -0.46
C TRP A 490 27.29 -12.92 0.95
N ASP A 491 28.51 -13.12 1.45
CA ASP A 491 28.95 -12.57 2.72
C ASP A 491 30.25 -11.78 2.61
N MET A 492 30.57 -11.09 3.70
CA MET A 492 31.76 -10.27 3.87
C MET A 492 32.92 -10.99 4.59
N ARG A 493 32.85 -12.30 4.84
CA ARG A 493 33.93 -12.99 5.55
C ARG A 493 35.22 -12.92 4.72
N GLY A 494 36.30 -12.47 5.35
CA GLY A 494 37.60 -12.25 4.71
C GLY A 494 37.70 -11.03 3.80
N LYS A 495 36.66 -10.17 3.73
CA LYS A 495 36.56 -9.05 2.78
C LYS A 495 36.48 -7.70 3.51
N GLN A 496 37.14 -6.70 2.96
CA GLN A 496 37.10 -5.31 3.46
C GLN A 496 36.35 -4.42 2.48
N PHE A 497 35.69 -3.36 2.97
CA PHE A 497 34.98 -2.43 2.10
C PHE A 497 35.88 -1.88 0.98
N HIS A 498 35.30 -1.63 -0.19
CA HIS A 498 36.00 -1.01 -1.32
C HIS A 498 36.66 0.31 -0.92
N THR A 499 35.91 1.15 -0.23
CA THR A 499 36.37 2.40 0.38
C THR A 499 35.78 2.47 1.77
N GLY A 500 36.53 2.01 2.76
CA GLY A 500 36.18 2.10 4.16
C GLY A 500 36.51 3.47 4.75
N VAL A 501 35.60 4.02 5.55
CA VAL A 501 35.82 5.27 6.26
C VAL A 501 36.50 4.99 7.60
N GLU A 502 37.55 5.76 7.92
CA GLU A 502 38.12 5.76 9.26
C GLU A 502 37.29 6.66 10.20
N ILE A 503 36.89 6.12 11.35
CA ILE A 503 36.05 6.80 12.33
C ILE A 503 36.91 7.11 13.56
N ARG A 504 37.20 8.39 13.78
CA ARG A 504 38.03 8.90 14.88
C ARG A 504 37.19 9.57 15.98
N ILE A 505 36.23 10.41 15.59
CA ILE A 505 35.42 11.19 16.54
C ILE A 505 33.96 10.74 16.41
N TRP A 506 33.48 10.03 17.42
CA TRP A 506 32.13 9.47 17.45
C TRP A 506 31.57 9.43 18.87
N ALA A 507 30.24 9.40 18.99
CA ALA A 507 29.55 9.46 20.27
C ALA A 507 28.46 8.38 20.40
N ILE A 508 28.09 8.04 21.64
CA ILE A 508 26.96 7.18 21.99
C ILE A 508 25.95 7.98 22.82
N ALA A 509 24.68 7.98 22.37
CA ALA A 509 23.54 8.49 23.13
C ALA A 509 22.58 7.33 23.46
N CYS A 510 22.45 6.98 24.74
CA CYS A 510 21.62 5.86 25.17
C CYS A 510 20.27 6.33 25.71
N PHE A 511 19.20 6.11 24.94
CA PHE A 511 17.82 6.40 25.36
C PHE A 511 17.12 5.18 25.98
N ALA A 512 17.84 4.07 26.14
CA ALA A 512 17.35 2.93 26.90
C ALA A 512 17.64 3.15 28.39
N PRO A 513 16.69 2.81 29.30
CA PRO A 513 16.94 2.92 30.73
C PRO A 513 18.18 2.13 31.16
N GLN A 514 19.03 2.71 32.01
CA GLN A 514 20.28 2.11 32.49
C GLN A 514 20.09 0.71 33.10
N ARG A 515 18.95 0.48 33.78
CA ARG A 515 18.58 -0.85 34.31
C ARG A 515 18.45 -1.94 33.23
N THR A 516 18.04 -1.55 32.01
CA THR A 516 17.83 -2.47 30.88
C THR A 516 19.02 -2.56 29.94
N CYS A 517 19.82 -1.50 29.84
CA CYS A 517 21.04 -1.45 29.06
C CYS A 517 22.12 -0.83 29.95
N ARG A 518 22.93 -1.70 30.57
CA ARG A 518 23.98 -1.31 31.52
C ARG A 518 25.22 -0.79 30.79
N GLU A 519 26.08 -0.10 31.52
CA GLU A 519 27.34 0.43 30.96
C GLU A 519 28.27 -0.67 30.45
N ASP A 520 28.33 -1.82 31.14
CA ASP A 520 29.10 -2.98 30.68
C ASP A 520 28.61 -3.52 29.33
N ALA A 521 27.29 -3.48 29.09
CA ALA A 521 26.72 -3.88 27.80
C ALA A 521 27.10 -2.89 26.69
N LEU A 522 27.13 -1.59 26.98
CA LEU A 522 27.60 -0.56 26.04
C LEU A 522 29.09 -0.71 25.73
N ARG A 523 29.91 -1.03 26.74
CA ARG A 523 31.35 -1.26 26.60
C ARG A 523 31.63 -2.50 25.75
N ASN A 524 30.98 -3.62 26.06
CA ASN A 524 31.09 -4.85 25.27
C ASN A 524 30.61 -4.64 23.82
N PHE A 525 29.46 -3.99 23.63
CA PHE A 525 28.97 -3.63 22.30
C PHE A 525 30.01 -2.81 21.52
N THR A 526 30.62 -1.81 22.16
CA THR A 526 31.65 -0.96 21.55
C THR A 526 32.86 -1.77 21.11
N GLN A 527 33.39 -2.62 21.98
CA GLN A 527 34.55 -3.48 21.67
C GLN A 527 34.27 -4.44 20.51
N GLN A 528 33.10 -5.10 20.53
CA GLN A 528 32.70 -6.00 19.44
C GLN A 528 32.47 -5.25 18.13
N LEU A 529 31.86 -4.06 18.17
CA LEU A 529 31.66 -3.24 16.99
C LEU A 529 33.00 -2.78 16.41
N GLN A 530 33.94 -2.32 17.25
CA GLN A 530 35.29 -1.94 16.84
C GLN A 530 36.01 -3.09 16.14
N LYS A 531 36.01 -4.29 16.76
CA LYS A 531 36.59 -5.49 16.16
C LYS A 531 36.02 -5.77 14.76
N ILE A 532 34.69 -5.88 14.64
CA ILE A 532 34.04 -6.18 13.36
C ILE A 532 34.23 -5.05 12.34
N SER A 533 34.29 -3.80 12.77
CA SER A 533 34.54 -2.64 11.91
C SER A 533 35.96 -2.64 11.33
N ASN A 534 36.96 -3.00 12.14
CA ASN A 534 38.35 -3.17 11.73
C ASN A 534 38.48 -4.32 10.71
N ASP A 535 37.86 -5.47 10.99
CA ASP A 535 37.85 -6.62 10.08
C ASP A 535 37.22 -6.27 8.72
N ALA A 536 36.20 -5.41 8.72
CA ALA A 536 35.53 -4.91 7.52
C ALA A 536 36.29 -3.76 6.81
N GLY A 537 37.43 -3.29 7.34
CA GLY A 537 38.21 -2.19 6.78
C GLY A 537 37.61 -0.80 6.98
N MET A 538 36.72 -0.62 7.97
CA MET A 538 36.17 0.67 8.42
C MET A 538 36.59 0.87 9.88
N PRO A 539 37.87 1.20 10.15
CA PRO A 539 38.37 1.18 11.51
C PRO A 539 37.72 2.26 12.38
N ILE A 540 37.20 1.86 13.54
CA ILE A 540 36.75 2.76 14.60
C ILE A 540 37.89 2.89 15.61
N ILE A 541 38.52 4.06 15.62
CA ILE A 541 39.69 4.37 16.43
C ILE A 541 39.24 4.98 17.76
N GLY A 542 39.78 4.45 18.86
CA GLY A 542 39.56 4.99 20.20
C GLY A 542 38.13 4.79 20.75
N GLN A 543 37.95 5.14 22.02
CA GLN A 543 36.65 5.13 22.69
C GLN A 543 35.76 6.29 22.22
N PRO A 544 34.43 6.21 22.34
CA PRO A 544 33.56 7.32 21.97
C PRO A 544 33.89 8.56 22.80
N CYS A 545 33.95 9.73 22.17
CA CYS A 545 34.23 11.00 22.82
C CYS A 545 33.13 11.43 23.81
N PHE A 546 31.94 10.83 23.69
CA PHE A 546 30.80 11.05 24.56
C PHE A 546 29.96 9.78 24.68
N CYS A 547 29.58 9.40 25.90
CA CYS A 547 28.67 8.29 26.17
C CYS A 547 27.77 8.63 27.37
N LYS A 548 26.50 8.94 27.13
CA LYS A 548 25.55 9.31 28.20
C LYS A 548 24.16 8.72 27.98
N TYR A 549 23.44 8.55 29.09
CA TYR A 549 22.03 8.20 29.09
C TYR A 549 21.14 9.45 28.97
N ALA A 550 20.02 9.32 28.30
CA ALA A 550 18.96 10.32 28.24
C ALA A 550 17.58 9.66 28.21
N THR A 551 16.54 10.42 28.53
CA THR A 551 15.16 9.92 28.53
C THR A 551 14.25 10.90 27.82
N GLY A 552 13.38 10.39 26.96
CA GLY A 552 12.38 11.17 26.25
C GLY A 552 12.90 11.87 24.98
N PRO A 553 11.99 12.27 24.08
CA PRO A 553 12.34 12.94 22.82
C PRO A 553 12.92 14.34 23.04
N ASP A 554 12.49 15.05 24.07
CA ASP A 554 12.87 16.47 24.31
C ASP A 554 14.37 16.65 24.59
N GLN A 555 15.06 15.57 24.98
CA GLN A 555 16.50 15.58 25.26
C GLN A 555 17.37 15.41 24.01
N VAL A 556 16.78 15.04 22.86
CA VAL A 556 17.54 14.76 21.63
C VAL A 556 18.19 16.03 21.08
N GLU A 557 17.42 17.09 20.87
CA GLU A 557 17.90 18.32 20.25
C GLU A 557 18.96 19.05 21.09
N PRO A 558 18.77 19.27 22.41
CA PRO A 558 19.79 19.87 23.26
C PRO A 558 21.10 19.07 23.25
N MET A 559 21.01 17.73 23.39
CA MET A 559 22.18 16.86 23.38
C MET A 559 22.93 16.93 22.05
N PHE A 560 22.22 16.90 20.91
CA PHE A 560 22.90 16.93 19.61
C PHE A 560 23.53 18.30 19.31
N ARG A 561 22.90 19.40 19.74
CA ARG A 561 23.53 20.74 19.67
C ARG A 561 24.80 20.80 20.49
N TYR A 562 24.77 20.28 21.71
CA TYR A 562 25.96 20.16 22.56
C TYR A 562 27.05 19.33 21.87
N LEU A 563 26.71 18.16 21.33
CA LEU A 563 27.66 17.29 20.63
C LEU A 563 28.30 17.99 19.43
N LYS A 564 27.52 18.69 18.61
CA LYS A 564 28.01 19.38 17.40
C LYS A 564 28.92 20.56 17.72
N SER A 565 28.63 21.31 18.79
CA SER A 565 29.41 22.48 19.20
C SER A 565 30.68 22.10 19.97
N THR A 566 30.61 21.05 20.79
CA THR A 566 31.72 20.64 21.68
C THR A 566 32.76 19.80 20.96
N PHE A 567 32.33 18.87 20.10
CA PHE A 567 33.24 17.93 19.44
C PHE A 567 33.42 18.29 17.97
N GLN A 568 34.43 19.13 17.68
CA GLN A 568 34.79 19.49 16.31
C GLN A 568 35.15 18.23 15.52
N GLY A 569 34.62 18.12 14.29
CA GLY A 569 34.86 16.95 13.44
C GLY A 569 34.10 15.68 13.84
N LEU A 570 33.08 15.77 14.72
CA LEU A 570 32.23 14.63 15.07
C LEU A 570 31.62 13.96 13.82
N GLN A 571 31.96 12.70 13.59
CA GLN A 571 31.57 11.95 12.40
C GLN A 571 30.24 11.21 12.58
N LEU A 572 29.98 10.63 13.77
CA LEU A 572 28.86 9.72 13.98
C LEU A 572 28.29 9.81 15.40
N VAL A 573 26.97 9.79 15.51
CA VAL A 573 26.26 9.53 16.78
C VAL A 573 25.53 8.18 16.69
N VAL A 574 25.95 7.22 17.51
CA VAL A 574 25.26 5.94 17.69
C VAL A 574 24.18 6.12 18.77
N VAL A 575 22.92 5.83 18.43
CA VAL A 575 21.78 6.06 19.33
C VAL A 575 21.15 4.74 19.76
N VAL A 576 21.18 4.42 21.05
CA VAL A 576 20.57 3.19 21.58
C VAL A 576 19.13 3.46 21.99
N LEU A 577 18.19 2.67 21.48
CA LEU A 577 16.75 2.84 21.70
C LEU A 577 16.13 1.63 22.41
N PRO A 578 15.17 1.81 23.34
CA PRO A 578 14.55 0.71 24.09
C PRO A 578 13.58 -0.16 23.27
N GLY A 579 13.32 0.19 22.01
CA GLY A 579 12.34 -0.48 21.16
C GLY A 579 11.65 0.51 20.23
N LYS A 580 10.33 0.34 20.05
CA LYS A 580 9.50 1.30 19.31
C LYS A 580 9.24 2.51 20.22
N THR A 581 9.74 3.68 19.83
CA THR A 581 9.68 4.91 20.64
C THR A 581 9.59 6.15 19.74
N PRO A 582 8.89 7.22 20.14
CA PRO A 582 8.88 8.50 19.41
C PRO A 582 10.28 9.12 19.26
N VAL A 583 11.22 8.77 20.15
CA VAL A 583 12.62 9.25 20.10
C VAL A 583 13.28 8.97 18.74
N TYR A 584 12.95 7.86 18.08
CA TYR A 584 13.50 7.56 16.75
C TYR A 584 13.20 8.64 15.72
N ALA A 585 11.95 9.12 15.68
CA ALA A 585 11.52 10.15 14.73
C ALA A 585 12.22 11.47 15.04
N GLU A 586 12.37 11.80 16.31
CA GLU A 586 13.02 13.03 16.75
C GLU A 586 14.53 13.02 16.47
N VAL A 587 15.22 11.90 16.70
CA VAL A 587 16.63 11.71 16.32
C VAL A 587 16.83 11.93 14.82
N LYS A 588 15.89 11.46 13.99
CA LYS A 588 15.95 11.62 12.54
C LYS A 588 15.65 13.04 12.10
N ARG A 589 14.67 13.70 12.71
CA ARG A 589 14.38 15.13 12.48
C ARG A 589 15.61 15.98 12.81
N VAL A 590 16.12 15.88 14.04
CA VAL A 590 17.26 16.69 14.49
C VAL A 590 18.53 16.37 13.68
N GLY A 591 18.84 15.09 13.50
CA GLY A 591 20.04 14.66 12.79
C GLY A 591 20.00 14.99 11.30
N ASP A 592 18.92 14.61 10.59
CA ASP A 592 18.89 14.67 9.13
C ASP A 592 18.43 16.03 8.61
N THR A 593 17.62 16.81 9.35
CA THR A 593 17.05 18.08 8.86
C THR A 593 17.50 19.33 9.60
N VAL A 594 17.75 19.26 10.93
CA VAL A 594 18.09 20.46 11.73
C VAL A 594 19.60 20.70 11.78
N LEU A 595 20.38 19.67 12.09
CA LEU A 595 21.81 19.79 12.38
C LEU A 595 22.72 19.16 11.33
N GLY A 596 22.21 18.29 10.45
CA GLY A 596 23.02 17.63 9.41
C GLY A 596 24.10 16.71 10.01
N MET A 597 23.73 15.90 11.00
CA MET A 597 24.63 14.98 11.70
C MET A 597 24.31 13.53 11.35
N ALA A 598 25.34 12.73 11.03
CA ALA A 598 25.15 11.31 10.76
C ALA A 598 24.76 10.55 12.03
N THR A 599 23.60 9.88 11.99
CA THR A 599 23.03 9.15 13.13
C THR A 599 22.79 7.68 12.80
N GLN A 600 23.20 6.77 13.68
CA GLN A 600 22.94 5.34 13.57
C GLN A 600 22.23 4.79 14.80
N CYS A 601 20.92 4.54 14.67
CA CYS A 601 20.14 3.97 15.76
C CYS A 601 20.31 2.44 15.86
N VAL A 602 20.34 1.91 17.08
CA VAL A 602 20.39 0.47 17.37
C VAL A 602 19.41 0.15 18.51
N GLN A 603 18.71 -0.99 18.43
CA GLN A 603 17.83 -1.42 19.52
C GLN A 603 18.66 -1.95 20.69
N ALA A 604 18.25 -1.64 21.93
CA ALA A 604 18.91 -2.08 23.15
C ALA A 604 19.10 -3.60 23.20
N LYS A 605 18.14 -4.38 22.68
CA LYS A 605 18.26 -5.85 22.58
C LYS A 605 19.48 -6.31 21.75
N ASN A 606 19.85 -5.57 20.70
CA ASN A 606 20.99 -5.87 19.82
C ASN A 606 22.32 -5.32 20.40
N VAL A 607 22.24 -4.43 21.39
CA VAL A 607 23.39 -3.96 22.18
C VAL A 607 23.67 -4.96 23.30
N ASN A 608 22.63 -5.36 24.03
CA ASN A 608 22.72 -6.32 25.14
C ASN A 608 23.16 -7.71 24.65
N LYS A 609 22.71 -8.14 23.47
CA LYS A 609 23.11 -9.40 22.85
C LYS A 609 23.58 -9.15 21.42
N THR A 610 24.88 -8.93 21.28
CA THR A 610 25.52 -8.72 19.98
C THR A 610 25.66 -10.02 19.20
N SER A 611 25.50 -9.96 17.87
CA SER A 611 25.91 -11.03 16.97
C SER A 611 26.81 -10.47 15.85
N PRO A 612 27.87 -11.19 15.42
CA PRO A 612 28.76 -10.72 14.37
C PRO A 612 28.03 -10.31 13.08
N GLN A 613 26.99 -11.08 12.69
CA GLN A 613 26.16 -10.76 11.54
C GLN A 613 25.41 -9.42 11.69
N THR A 614 24.85 -9.15 12.88
CA THR A 614 24.14 -7.88 13.14
C THR A 614 25.09 -6.70 13.13
N LEU A 615 26.27 -6.86 13.72
CA LEU A 615 27.30 -5.81 13.75
C LEU A 615 27.88 -5.56 12.36
N SER A 616 28.15 -6.60 11.58
CA SER A 616 28.58 -6.46 10.17
C SER A 616 27.53 -5.71 9.34
N ASN A 617 26.25 -6.05 9.50
CA ASN A 617 25.14 -5.32 8.89
C ASN A 617 25.03 -3.86 9.38
N LEU A 618 25.45 -3.58 10.61
CA LEU A 618 25.52 -2.22 11.13
C LEU A 618 26.67 -1.43 10.49
N CYS A 619 27.86 -2.04 10.35
CA CYS A 619 29.02 -1.46 9.67
C CYS A 619 28.70 -1.10 8.21
N LEU A 620 27.98 -1.97 7.48
CA LEU A 620 27.50 -1.67 6.12
C LEU A 620 26.74 -0.34 6.03
N LYS A 621 25.94 -0.02 7.05
CA LYS A 621 25.13 1.22 7.09
C LYS A 621 25.95 2.41 7.55
N ILE A 622 26.85 2.22 8.50
CA ILE A 622 27.72 3.28 9.01
C ILE A 622 28.66 3.76 7.90
N ASN A 623 29.34 2.84 7.21
CA ASN A 623 30.29 3.18 6.16
C ASN A 623 29.65 4.06 5.07
N VAL A 624 28.46 3.66 4.58
CA VAL A 624 27.71 4.40 3.55
C VAL A 624 27.29 5.79 4.05
N LYS A 625 26.83 5.92 5.30
CA LYS A 625 26.42 7.21 5.87
C LYS A 625 27.57 8.19 6.00
N LEU A 626 28.79 7.70 6.19
CA LEU A 626 30.00 8.50 6.26
C LEU A 626 30.67 8.69 4.90
N GLY A 627 30.02 8.28 3.81
CA GLY A 627 30.48 8.50 2.43
C GLY A 627 31.37 7.40 1.85
N GLY A 628 31.56 6.30 2.57
CA GLY A 628 32.30 5.13 2.10
C GLY A 628 31.55 4.31 1.03
N ILE A 629 32.30 3.42 0.38
CA ILE A 629 31.81 2.50 -0.66
C ILE A 629 32.02 1.08 -0.15
N ASN A 630 30.92 0.33 0.01
CA ASN A 630 31.02 -1.03 0.56
C ASN A 630 31.63 -2.00 -0.46
N SER A 631 31.09 -2.03 -1.67
CA SER A 631 31.56 -2.83 -2.79
C SER A 631 31.12 -2.18 -4.10
N ILE A 632 31.72 -2.62 -5.21
CA ILE A 632 31.38 -2.19 -6.57
C ILE A 632 31.10 -3.40 -7.46
N LEU A 633 30.38 -3.20 -8.55
CA LEU A 633 30.33 -4.19 -9.63
C LEU A 633 31.72 -4.27 -10.27
N VAL A 634 32.22 -5.49 -10.54
CA VAL A 634 33.51 -5.67 -11.23
C VAL A 634 33.47 -4.89 -12.56
N PRO A 635 34.38 -3.92 -12.77
CA PRO A 635 34.25 -2.98 -13.89
C PRO A 635 34.22 -3.60 -15.28
N SER A 636 34.96 -4.70 -15.50
CA SER A 636 35.15 -5.36 -16.80
C SER A 636 33.94 -6.15 -17.29
N ILE A 637 33.00 -6.51 -16.42
CA ILE A 637 31.80 -7.29 -16.77
C ILE A 637 30.54 -6.42 -16.86
N ARG A 638 30.69 -5.10 -16.76
CA ARG A 638 29.56 -4.17 -16.82
C ARG A 638 29.04 -4.03 -18.26
N PRO A 639 27.73 -3.81 -18.45
CA PRO A 639 27.19 -3.53 -19.77
C PRO A 639 27.82 -2.30 -20.43
N LYS A 640 27.82 -2.25 -21.77
CA LYS A 640 28.42 -1.16 -22.57
C LYS A 640 27.89 0.23 -22.24
N VAL A 641 26.73 0.35 -21.59
CA VAL A 641 26.16 1.64 -21.13
C VAL A 641 27.11 2.40 -20.20
N PHE A 642 28.01 1.70 -19.51
CA PHE A 642 29.02 2.29 -18.61
C PHE A 642 30.25 2.87 -19.32
N ASN A 643 30.35 2.72 -20.64
CA ASN A 643 31.47 3.28 -21.43
C ASN A 643 31.35 4.79 -21.63
N GLU A 644 30.16 5.35 -21.39
CA GLU A 644 29.90 6.78 -21.40
C GLU A 644 29.30 7.19 -20.04
N PRO A 645 29.40 8.48 -19.64
CA PRO A 645 28.79 8.96 -18.40
C PRO A 645 27.28 8.69 -18.36
N VAL A 646 26.82 7.94 -17.36
CA VAL A 646 25.41 7.58 -17.18
C VAL A 646 24.98 7.84 -15.74
N ILE A 647 23.79 8.40 -15.57
CA ILE A 647 23.15 8.56 -14.26
C ILE A 647 21.96 7.60 -14.12
N PHE A 648 21.90 6.89 -13.00
CA PHE A 648 20.78 6.04 -12.62
C PHE A 648 19.89 6.78 -11.63
N LEU A 649 18.64 6.97 -12.00
CA LEU A 649 17.62 7.60 -11.18
C LEU A 649 16.62 6.56 -10.68
N GLY A 650 16.21 6.69 -9.42
CA GLY A 650 15.15 5.88 -8.81
C GLY A 650 14.08 6.78 -8.20
N ALA A 651 12.81 6.54 -8.53
CA ALA A 651 11.71 7.38 -8.11
C ALA A 651 10.55 6.55 -7.50
N ASP A 652 9.97 7.05 -6.40
CA ASP A 652 8.84 6.44 -5.70
C ASP A 652 7.90 7.50 -5.11
N VAL A 653 6.62 7.17 -5.00
CA VAL A 653 5.61 7.96 -4.31
C VAL A 653 4.93 7.13 -3.23
N THR A 654 5.00 7.63 -1.99
CA THR A 654 4.35 7.00 -0.84
C THR A 654 3.10 7.77 -0.46
N HIS A 655 1.95 7.10 -0.51
CA HIS A 655 0.68 7.65 -0.06
C HIS A 655 0.41 7.44 1.44
N PRO A 656 -0.42 8.30 2.06
CA PRO A 656 -0.95 8.07 3.41
C PRO A 656 -1.71 6.74 3.54
N PRO A 657 -1.83 6.21 4.78
CA PRO A 657 -2.66 5.04 5.06
C PRO A 657 -4.08 5.18 4.48
N ALA A 658 -4.68 4.05 4.11
CA ALA A 658 -6.03 4.05 3.56
C ALA A 658 -7.05 4.61 4.58
N GLY A 659 -7.94 5.49 4.11
CA GLY A 659 -8.91 6.20 4.94
C GLY A 659 -8.43 7.53 5.54
N ASP A 660 -7.14 7.87 5.41
CA ASP A 660 -6.65 9.24 5.64
C ASP A 660 -7.00 10.10 4.42
N ASN A 661 -7.53 11.31 4.68
CA ASN A 661 -7.95 12.29 3.68
C ASN A 661 -7.22 13.64 3.82
N LYS A 662 -6.25 13.75 4.74
CA LYS A 662 -5.61 15.03 5.09
C LYS A 662 -4.11 15.03 4.82
N LYS A 663 -3.42 13.91 5.03
CA LYS A 663 -1.96 13.86 4.89
C LYS A 663 -1.53 13.96 3.42
N PRO A 664 -0.40 14.61 3.11
CA PRO A 664 0.12 14.68 1.75
C PRO A 664 0.70 13.34 1.28
N SER A 665 0.88 13.18 -0.03
CA SER A 665 1.77 12.14 -0.56
C SER A 665 3.22 12.64 -0.52
N ILE A 666 4.18 11.73 -0.45
CA ILE A 666 5.61 12.06 -0.45
C ILE A 666 6.25 11.44 -1.69
N ALA A 667 6.84 12.28 -2.53
CA ALA A 667 7.63 11.87 -3.69
C ALA A 667 9.12 11.93 -3.36
N ALA A 668 9.87 10.89 -3.74
CA ALA A 668 11.31 10.83 -3.56
C ALA A 668 12.00 10.41 -4.86
N VAL A 669 13.08 11.10 -5.21
CA VAL A 669 13.94 10.77 -6.35
C VAL A 669 15.38 10.73 -5.90
N VAL A 670 16.07 9.63 -6.19
CA VAL A 670 17.49 9.44 -5.92
C VAL A 670 18.26 9.37 -7.23
N GLY A 671 19.53 9.78 -7.22
CA GLY A 671 20.44 9.67 -8.36
C GLY A 671 21.80 9.13 -7.96
N SER A 672 22.38 8.27 -8.79
CA SER A 672 23.76 7.78 -8.62
C SER A 672 24.75 8.94 -8.73
N MET A 673 25.83 8.95 -7.94
CA MET A 673 26.78 10.07 -7.85
C MET A 673 28.21 9.68 -8.24
N ASP A 674 28.41 8.46 -8.75
CA ASP A 674 29.69 7.93 -9.21
C ASP A 674 29.50 6.97 -10.40
N ALA A 675 30.60 6.59 -11.05
CA ALA A 675 30.58 5.66 -12.17
C ALA A 675 30.43 4.18 -11.75
N HIS A 676 30.51 3.86 -10.45
CA HIS A 676 30.33 2.49 -9.91
C HIS A 676 28.86 2.08 -9.72
N PRO A 677 27.92 2.94 -10.11
CA PRO A 677 26.88 3.60 -9.30
C PRO A 677 26.65 3.01 -7.90
N SER A 678 27.50 3.36 -6.93
CA SER A 678 27.38 2.92 -5.54
C SER A 678 26.79 3.99 -4.62
N ARG A 679 27.28 5.23 -4.70
CA ARG A 679 26.76 6.37 -3.93
C ARG A 679 25.55 6.99 -4.60
N TYR A 680 24.56 7.38 -3.81
CA TYR A 680 23.35 8.07 -4.28
C TYR A 680 23.08 9.32 -3.45
N ALA A 681 22.61 10.39 -4.11
CA ALA A 681 22.00 11.54 -3.46
C ALA A 681 20.47 11.44 -3.58
N ALA A 682 19.74 12.11 -2.69
CA ALA A 682 18.29 12.04 -2.60
C ALA A 682 17.66 13.44 -2.62
N THR A 683 16.51 13.54 -3.27
CA THR A 683 15.60 14.68 -3.22
C THR A 683 14.22 14.18 -2.79
N VAL A 684 13.50 14.97 -1.99
CA VAL A 684 12.18 14.59 -1.47
C VAL A 684 11.25 15.80 -1.49
N ARG A 685 9.97 15.57 -1.80
CA ARG A 685 8.92 16.59 -1.88
C ARG A 685 7.61 16.08 -1.29
N VAL A 686 6.86 16.98 -0.68
CA VAL A 686 5.45 16.75 -0.34
C VAL A 686 4.59 17.22 -1.52
N GLN A 687 3.55 16.45 -1.84
CA GLN A 687 2.63 16.77 -2.93
C GLN A 687 1.19 16.43 -2.54
N GLN A 688 0.25 16.71 -3.45
CA GLN A 688 -1.17 16.56 -3.20
C GLN A 688 -1.55 15.15 -2.69
N HIS A 689 -2.58 15.10 -1.85
CA HIS A 689 -3.12 13.87 -1.30
C HIS A 689 -3.45 12.85 -2.40
N ARG A 690 -2.84 11.66 -2.33
CA ARG A 690 -3.03 10.54 -3.28
C ARG A 690 -2.72 10.86 -4.75
N GLN A 691 -1.92 11.88 -5.04
CA GLN A 691 -1.39 12.12 -6.37
C GLN A 691 -0.19 11.20 -6.63
N GLU A 692 -0.26 10.40 -7.71
CA GLU A 692 0.83 9.48 -8.11
C GLU A 692 1.90 10.18 -8.96
N ILE A 693 1.53 11.13 -9.82
CA ILE A 693 2.49 11.87 -10.66
C ILE A 693 3.41 12.71 -9.77
N ILE A 694 4.72 12.65 -10.01
CA ILE A 694 5.69 13.49 -9.28
C ILE A 694 5.61 14.91 -9.83
N GLN A 695 5.04 15.82 -9.02
CA GLN A 695 4.73 17.19 -9.47
C GLN A 695 6.00 18.02 -9.71
N ASP A 696 6.98 17.96 -8.80
CA ASP A 696 8.21 18.77 -8.84
C ASP A 696 9.40 17.99 -9.43
N LEU A 697 9.15 17.05 -10.35
CA LEU A 697 10.18 16.17 -10.88
C LEU A 697 11.30 16.92 -11.60
N ALA A 698 10.96 17.99 -12.34
CA ALA A 698 11.94 18.77 -13.09
C ALA A 698 13.00 19.40 -12.17
N SER A 699 12.59 20.00 -11.05
CA SER A 699 13.54 20.57 -10.07
C SER A 699 14.38 19.48 -9.40
N MET A 700 13.73 18.37 -8.99
CA MET A 700 14.41 17.24 -8.35
C MET A 700 15.51 16.65 -9.24
N VAL A 701 15.21 16.42 -10.53
CA VAL A 701 16.17 15.90 -11.50
C VAL A 701 17.28 16.92 -11.77
N LYS A 702 16.94 18.22 -11.89
CA LYS A 702 17.93 19.29 -12.08
C LYS A 702 18.96 19.31 -10.93
N GLU A 703 18.51 19.23 -9.68
CA GLU A 703 19.39 19.17 -8.50
C GLU A 703 20.33 17.96 -8.56
N LEU A 704 19.81 16.79 -8.92
CA LEU A 704 20.60 15.56 -9.02
C LEU A 704 21.63 15.61 -10.16
N LEU A 705 21.28 16.19 -11.30
CA LEU A 705 22.21 16.38 -12.43
C LEU A 705 23.36 17.34 -12.06
N ILE A 706 23.04 18.46 -11.38
CA ILE A 706 24.06 19.39 -10.87
C ILE A 706 24.98 18.66 -9.87
N GLN A 707 24.41 17.90 -8.94
CA GLN A 707 25.19 17.18 -7.95
C GLN A 707 26.08 16.10 -8.58
N PHE A 708 25.56 15.37 -9.57
CA PHE A 708 26.33 14.40 -10.34
C PHE A 708 27.54 15.06 -11.02
N TYR A 709 27.33 16.20 -11.68
CA TYR A 709 28.42 16.96 -12.30
C TYR A 709 29.45 17.44 -11.27
N LYS A 710 29.00 17.92 -10.10
CA LYS A 710 29.92 18.31 -9.01
C LYS A 710 30.75 17.13 -8.51
N SER A 711 30.16 15.93 -8.42
CA SER A 711 30.83 14.72 -7.90
C SER A 711 31.74 14.04 -8.93
N THR A 712 31.37 14.04 -10.21
CA THR A 712 32.07 13.26 -11.25
C THR A 712 32.84 14.13 -12.26
N ARG A 713 32.50 15.41 -12.37
CA ARG A 713 32.93 16.34 -13.45
C ARG A 713 32.48 15.92 -14.86
N PHE A 714 31.58 14.96 -14.97
CA PHE A 714 30.99 14.54 -16.24
C PHE A 714 29.52 14.94 -16.35
N LYS A 715 29.09 15.31 -17.55
CA LYS A 715 27.67 15.44 -17.90
C LYS A 715 27.14 14.08 -18.36
N PRO A 716 26.06 13.54 -17.78
CA PRO A 716 25.51 12.26 -18.24
C PRO A 716 25.09 12.34 -19.72
N THR A 717 25.54 11.41 -20.55
CA THR A 717 25.02 11.25 -21.93
C THR A 717 23.74 10.41 -21.94
N ARG A 718 23.51 9.63 -20.86
CA ARG A 718 22.32 8.81 -20.66
C ARG A 718 21.73 8.96 -19.26
N ILE A 719 20.40 8.93 -19.19
CA ILE A 719 19.60 8.91 -17.95
C ILE A 719 18.78 7.61 -17.94
N ILE A 720 19.03 6.74 -16.97
CA ILE A 720 18.25 5.51 -16.76
C ILE A 720 17.33 5.75 -15.56
N PHE A 721 16.02 5.85 -15.80
CA PHE A 721 15.03 6.23 -14.81
C PHE A 721 14.17 5.02 -14.41
N TYR A 722 14.32 4.53 -13.19
CA TYR A 722 13.49 3.48 -12.60
C TYR A 722 12.36 4.08 -11.75
N ARG A 723 11.11 3.89 -12.17
CA ARG A 723 9.92 4.42 -11.51
C ARG A 723 9.13 3.30 -10.82
N ASP A 724 9.11 3.25 -9.48
CA ASP A 724 8.36 2.25 -8.71
C ASP A 724 6.86 2.59 -8.65
N GLY A 725 5.98 1.62 -8.40
CA GLY A 725 4.64 1.88 -7.86
C GLY A 725 3.53 2.33 -8.81
N VAL A 726 3.82 2.61 -10.08
CA VAL A 726 2.80 3.09 -11.04
C VAL A 726 1.93 1.93 -11.54
N SER A 727 0.61 2.14 -11.61
CA SER A 727 -0.33 1.17 -12.18
C SER A 727 -0.44 1.29 -13.71
N GLU A 728 -0.75 0.19 -14.41
CA GLU A 728 -0.85 0.16 -15.89
C GLU A 728 -1.81 1.21 -16.45
N GLY A 729 -2.96 1.40 -15.80
CA GLY A 729 -3.95 2.41 -16.21
C GLY A 729 -3.46 3.85 -16.09
N GLN A 730 -2.30 4.09 -15.48
CA GLN A 730 -1.68 5.40 -15.32
C GLN A 730 -0.38 5.57 -16.12
N PHE A 731 0.09 4.53 -16.84
CA PHE A 731 1.37 4.57 -17.56
C PHE A 731 1.45 5.75 -18.52
N ALA A 732 0.44 5.93 -19.39
CA ALA A 732 0.44 7.01 -20.37
C ALA A 732 0.50 8.40 -19.70
N GLN A 733 -0.30 8.61 -18.65
CA GLN A 733 -0.37 9.89 -17.95
C GLN A 733 0.94 10.21 -17.20
N VAL A 734 1.48 9.23 -16.48
CA VAL A 734 2.74 9.36 -15.74
C VAL A 734 3.90 9.55 -16.71
N LEU A 735 3.98 8.74 -17.76
CA LEU A 735 5.02 8.86 -18.78
C LEU A 735 5.03 10.24 -19.40
N HIS A 736 3.86 10.74 -19.83
CA HIS A 736 3.77 12.03 -20.49
C HIS A 736 4.28 13.16 -19.59
N HIS A 737 3.81 13.23 -18.34
CA HIS A 737 4.21 14.30 -17.42
C HIS A 737 5.68 14.15 -16.96
N GLU A 738 6.07 12.95 -16.53
CA GLU A 738 7.39 12.73 -15.93
C GLU A 738 8.52 12.75 -16.97
N LEU A 739 8.31 12.23 -18.18
CA LEU A 739 9.32 12.30 -19.25
C LEU A 739 9.56 13.75 -19.69
N LEU A 740 8.49 14.54 -19.85
CA LEU A 740 8.61 15.96 -20.17
C LEU A 740 9.36 16.71 -19.07
N ALA A 741 9.07 16.43 -17.80
CA ALA A 741 9.78 17.05 -16.68
C ALA A 741 11.28 16.71 -16.65
N VAL A 742 11.67 15.47 -16.98
CA VAL A 742 13.10 15.08 -17.10
C VAL A 742 13.77 15.84 -18.25
N ARG A 743 13.10 15.95 -19.41
CA ARG A 743 13.61 16.73 -20.56
C ARG A 743 13.74 18.21 -20.23
N GLU A 744 12.73 18.78 -19.57
CA GLU A 744 12.71 20.17 -19.11
C GLU A 744 13.88 20.45 -18.16
N ALA A 745 14.17 19.54 -17.22
CA ALA A 745 15.31 19.67 -16.32
C ALA A 745 16.65 19.77 -17.07
N CYS A 746 16.82 18.99 -18.14
CA CYS A 746 18.02 19.00 -18.96
C CYS A 746 18.15 20.31 -19.75
N LEU A 747 17.07 20.75 -20.41
CA LEU A 747 17.05 22.01 -21.19
C LEU A 747 17.24 23.25 -20.30
N LYS A 748 16.73 23.22 -19.06
CA LYS A 748 16.94 24.29 -18.05
C LYS A 748 18.36 24.35 -17.50
N LEU A 749 19.20 23.34 -17.75
CA LEU A 749 20.62 23.37 -17.41
C LEU A 749 21.45 23.91 -18.57
N GLU A 750 21.12 23.51 -19.80
CA GLU A 750 21.81 23.92 -21.01
C GLU A 750 20.91 23.67 -22.24
N THR A 751 20.79 24.66 -23.12
CA THR A 751 19.79 24.73 -24.21
C THR A 751 19.80 23.49 -25.13
N ASP A 752 20.97 22.88 -25.37
CA ASP A 752 21.12 21.71 -26.25
C ASP A 752 21.45 20.41 -25.52
N TYR A 753 21.38 20.40 -24.20
CA TYR A 753 21.62 19.20 -23.42
C TYR A 753 20.44 18.23 -23.51
N LYS A 754 20.55 17.26 -24.43
CA LYS A 754 19.51 16.27 -24.77
C LYS A 754 20.03 14.84 -24.56
N PRO A 755 20.29 14.41 -23.31
CA PRO A 755 20.77 13.05 -23.05
C PRO A 755 19.73 12.00 -23.44
N GLY A 756 20.18 10.79 -23.78
CA GLY A 756 19.28 9.67 -24.04
C GLY A 756 18.58 9.22 -22.76
N ILE A 757 17.24 9.21 -22.74
CA ILE A 757 16.43 8.82 -21.57
C ILE A 757 15.84 7.43 -21.78
N THR A 758 16.09 6.52 -20.84
CA THR A 758 15.40 5.23 -20.73
C THR A 758 14.50 5.26 -19.51
N PHE A 759 13.19 5.14 -19.71
CA PHE A 759 12.19 5.20 -18.64
C PHE A 759 11.65 3.80 -18.38
N VAL A 760 11.84 3.26 -17.18
CA VAL A 760 11.45 1.89 -16.81
C VAL A 760 10.54 1.94 -15.60
N VAL A 761 9.28 1.51 -15.76
CA VAL A 761 8.40 1.30 -14.62
C VAL A 761 8.73 -0.05 -13.98
N VAL A 762 8.83 -0.06 -12.65
CA VAL A 762 9.08 -1.24 -11.82
C VAL A 762 7.84 -1.52 -10.99
N GLN A 763 7.22 -2.67 -11.18
CA GLN A 763 6.07 -3.11 -10.40
C GLN A 763 6.43 -4.34 -9.57
N LYS A 764 6.45 -4.17 -8.24
CA LYS A 764 6.63 -5.28 -7.28
C LYS A 764 5.31 -5.85 -6.77
N ARG A 765 4.23 -5.07 -6.87
CA ARG A 765 2.90 -5.42 -6.35
C ARG A 765 1.98 -5.83 -7.49
N HIS A 766 2.15 -7.06 -7.95
CA HIS A 766 1.29 -7.68 -8.95
C HIS A 766 0.91 -9.11 -8.55
N HIS A 767 0.03 -9.72 -9.33
CA HIS A 767 -0.51 -11.06 -9.07
C HIS A 767 0.12 -12.16 -9.93
N THR A 768 1.07 -11.84 -10.81
CA THR A 768 1.91 -12.85 -11.47
C THR A 768 2.81 -13.58 -10.46
N ARG A 769 2.78 -14.90 -10.48
CA ARG A 769 3.65 -15.83 -9.75
C ARG A 769 4.26 -16.82 -10.74
N LEU A 770 5.51 -17.18 -10.50
CA LEU A 770 6.24 -18.20 -11.26
C LEU A 770 6.68 -19.31 -10.30
N PHE A 771 6.52 -20.55 -10.74
CA PHE A 771 6.85 -21.76 -10.01
C PHE A 771 7.81 -22.61 -10.85
N CYS A 772 8.72 -23.35 -10.21
CA CYS A 772 9.55 -24.31 -10.94
C CYS A 772 8.69 -25.47 -11.47
N SER A 773 8.89 -25.86 -12.73
CA SER A 773 8.27 -27.08 -13.25
C SER A 773 8.96 -28.33 -12.69
N ASP A 774 10.29 -28.30 -12.59
CA ASP A 774 11.07 -29.36 -11.93
C ASP A 774 11.25 -29.04 -10.43
N LYS A 775 11.04 -30.05 -9.58
CA LYS A 775 11.31 -29.98 -8.14
C LYS A 775 12.80 -29.77 -7.84
N LYS A 776 13.70 -30.26 -8.70
CA LYS A 776 15.17 -30.12 -8.50
C LYS A 776 15.65 -28.67 -8.59
N GLU A 777 14.91 -27.82 -9.29
CA GLU A 777 15.21 -26.39 -9.45
C GLU A 777 14.68 -25.53 -8.29
N GLN A 778 13.95 -26.12 -7.34
CA GLN A 778 13.38 -25.40 -6.20
C GLN A 778 14.46 -25.07 -5.17
N ILE A 779 14.53 -23.80 -4.77
CA ILE A 779 15.57 -23.31 -3.86
C ILE A 779 15.03 -23.14 -2.43
N GLY A 780 15.70 -23.79 -1.48
CA GLY A 780 15.47 -23.66 -0.04
C GLY A 780 14.14 -24.23 0.44
N LYS A 781 13.84 -24.03 1.73
CA LYS A 781 12.60 -24.54 2.37
C LYS A 781 11.32 -23.96 1.75
N SER A 782 11.39 -22.78 1.17
CA SER A 782 10.24 -22.11 0.55
C SER A 782 9.93 -22.65 -0.85
N GLY A 783 10.85 -23.39 -1.47
CA GLY A 783 10.70 -24.02 -2.79
C GLY A 783 10.53 -23.03 -3.96
N ASN A 784 11.11 -21.83 -3.86
CA ASN A 784 10.97 -20.79 -4.88
C ASN A 784 11.90 -21.00 -6.08
N ILE A 785 11.61 -20.25 -7.15
CA ILE A 785 12.53 -20.07 -8.29
C ILE A 785 13.86 -19.45 -7.84
N PRO A 786 14.98 -19.76 -8.52
CA PRO A 786 16.29 -19.20 -8.20
C PRO A 786 16.37 -17.70 -8.55
N ALA A 787 17.21 -16.97 -7.79
CA ALA A 787 17.52 -15.57 -8.09
C ALA A 787 18.17 -15.45 -9.48
N GLY A 788 17.76 -14.44 -10.24
CA GLY A 788 18.15 -14.23 -11.64
C GLY A 788 17.15 -14.80 -12.65
N THR A 789 16.11 -15.52 -12.21
CA THR A 789 15.05 -16.02 -13.10
C THR A 789 14.35 -14.87 -13.81
N THR A 790 14.38 -14.91 -15.14
CA THR A 790 13.90 -13.89 -16.06
C THR A 790 12.93 -14.50 -17.06
N VAL A 791 11.81 -13.83 -17.30
CA VAL A 791 10.78 -14.23 -18.27
C VAL A 791 10.40 -13.02 -19.11
N ASP A 792 10.70 -13.08 -20.40
CA ASP A 792 10.39 -12.06 -21.40
C ASP A 792 9.53 -12.60 -22.55
N LEU A 793 9.07 -13.86 -22.44
CA LEU A 793 8.20 -14.54 -23.39
C LEU A 793 6.98 -15.19 -22.74
N GLY A 794 5.92 -15.36 -23.51
CA GLY A 794 4.74 -16.17 -23.15
C GLY A 794 3.65 -15.40 -22.41
N ILE A 795 3.97 -14.88 -21.23
CA ILE A 795 3.03 -14.16 -20.35
C ILE A 795 3.25 -12.63 -20.32
N THR A 796 4.18 -12.15 -21.12
CA THR A 796 4.51 -10.72 -21.29
C THR A 796 3.62 -10.06 -22.33
N HIS A 797 3.68 -8.73 -22.40
CA HIS A 797 2.90 -7.93 -23.33
C HIS A 797 3.16 -8.34 -24.80
N PRO A 798 2.13 -8.39 -25.67
CA PRO A 798 2.27 -8.85 -27.06
C PRO A 798 3.28 -8.04 -27.88
N THR A 799 3.23 -6.71 -27.81
CA THR A 799 4.04 -5.82 -28.66
C THR A 799 5.05 -4.92 -27.93
N GLU A 800 4.67 -4.38 -26.77
CA GLU A 800 5.52 -3.55 -25.91
C GLU A 800 6.69 -4.33 -25.29
N PHE A 801 7.68 -3.57 -24.80
CA PHE A 801 8.84 -4.11 -24.13
C PHE A 801 8.60 -4.22 -22.62
N ASP A 802 8.31 -5.43 -22.14
CA ASP A 802 8.23 -5.78 -20.72
C ASP A 802 8.89 -7.13 -20.40
N PHE A 803 9.34 -7.30 -19.17
CA PHE A 803 9.88 -8.58 -18.68
C PHE A 803 9.74 -8.72 -17.16
N TYR A 804 9.67 -9.97 -16.70
CA TYR A 804 9.72 -10.31 -15.29
C TYR A 804 11.14 -10.71 -14.90
N LEU A 805 11.65 -10.17 -13.80
CA LEU A 805 12.94 -10.54 -13.21
C LEU A 805 12.80 -10.78 -11.71
N CYS A 806 13.07 -12.01 -11.29
CA CYS A 806 13.17 -12.38 -9.89
C CYS A 806 14.62 -12.25 -9.42
N SER A 807 15.01 -11.07 -8.96
CA SER A 807 16.40 -10.74 -8.63
C SER A 807 16.87 -11.19 -7.23
N HIS A 808 16.02 -11.84 -6.43
CA HIS A 808 16.27 -12.11 -5.02
C HIS A 808 15.94 -13.55 -4.62
N ALA A 809 16.54 -14.02 -3.53
CA ALA A 809 16.28 -15.34 -2.96
C ALA A 809 14.94 -15.38 -2.20
N GLY A 810 14.18 -16.45 -2.39
CA GLY A 810 12.92 -16.69 -1.68
C GLY A 810 13.14 -17.26 -0.28
N ILE A 811 13.16 -16.40 0.74
CA ILE A 811 13.50 -16.85 2.10
C ILE A 811 12.33 -17.52 2.82
N GLN A 812 11.10 -16.99 2.70
CA GLN A 812 10.01 -17.37 3.62
C GLN A 812 8.68 -17.74 2.95
N VAL A 813 8.35 -17.13 1.81
CA VAL A 813 7.06 -17.31 1.11
C VAL A 813 7.25 -17.28 -0.40
N SER A 814 6.23 -17.66 -1.15
CA SER A 814 6.19 -17.47 -2.62
C SER A 814 6.53 -16.02 -2.99
N LEU A 815 7.47 -15.85 -3.93
CA LEU A 815 8.02 -14.54 -4.26
C LEU A 815 7.05 -13.67 -5.09
N ALA A 816 7.03 -12.38 -4.75
CA ALA A 816 6.61 -11.35 -5.68
C ALA A 816 7.80 -11.04 -6.59
N ILE A 817 7.58 -11.10 -7.89
CA ILE A 817 8.63 -10.89 -8.90
C ILE A 817 8.63 -9.39 -9.27
N GLY A 818 9.75 -8.85 -9.73
CA GLY A 818 9.74 -7.50 -10.31
C GLY A 818 9.25 -7.60 -11.75
N CYS A 819 8.18 -6.91 -12.12
CA CYS A 819 7.84 -6.64 -13.51
C CYS A 819 8.47 -5.31 -13.92
N PHE A 820 9.19 -5.32 -15.04
CA PHE A 820 9.87 -4.16 -15.60
C PHE A 820 9.24 -3.83 -16.95
N VAL A 821 8.76 -2.60 -17.08
CA VAL A 821 8.12 -2.11 -18.31
C VAL A 821 8.87 -0.88 -18.80
N PRO A 822 9.87 -1.04 -19.69
CA PRO A 822 10.42 0.06 -20.47
C PRO A 822 9.35 0.84 -21.24
N LEU A 823 9.05 2.06 -20.79
CA LEU A 823 8.13 2.98 -21.45
C LEU A 823 8.82 3.88 -22.49
N VAL A 824 10.14 4.03 -22.38
CA VAL A 824 11.00 4.71 -23.37
C VAL A 824 12.33 3.98 -23.42
N GLY A 825 12.84 3.72 -24.62
CA GLY A 825 14.17 3.15 -24.82
C GLY A 825 14.77 3.60 -26.15
N PHE A 826 16.05 3.93 -26.14
CA PHE A 826 16.83 4.10 -27.36
C PHE A 826 17.30 2.72 -27.82
N THR A 827 16.68 2.16 -28.86
CA THR A 827 17.39 1.24 -29.75
C THR A 827 18.24 2.11 -30.66
N ARG A 828 19.57 2.11 -30.47
CA ARG A 828 20.45 2.54 -31.57
C ARG A 828 20.14 1.60 -32.73
N HIS A 829 19.52 2.13 -33.79
CA HIS A 829 19.81 1.62 -35.12
C HIS A 829 21.27 1.98 -35.45
#